data_AF-T0R6D6-F1
#
_entry.id   AF-T0R6D6-F1
#
_cell.length_a   1.000
_cell.length_b   1.000
_cell.length_c   1.000
_cell.angle_alpha   90.00
_cell.angle_beta   90.00
_cell.angle_gamma   90.00
#
_symmetry.space_group_name_H-M   'P 1'
#
loop_
_entity.id
_entity.type
_entity.pdbx_description
1 polymer ?
#
loop_
_entity_poly.entity_id
_entity_poly.type
_entity_poly.pdbx_seq_one_letter_code
_entity_poly.pdbx_strand_id
1 'polypeptide(L)'
;MTGIACLVLLAATVSTRRIHDLDLLSYHRVASATWVGRPLLFLRGATALIVLGTAPLSFVSTNGISHFVSTPRSMLDVMVLAGEANWVSYVLVDFLLPLLGRRARWYAPLGAAISWLATILLEICWPFEAIVTVQQSCTVVMLGLDARCSGGSVQIGSLHRLYLICSLQFASLALAALIVRLWLMTNEVRDRGSDLLPASAQVFLSASQRPTWFRDPTTTLMAGILPFGRRHFHVNLWQFVRPSLWPSLGTHATGPETPSLSKAWHVKPRTLLGIVYVLSTVIGSLFYIYVSTDAMTNDFWWASFNTSGHGTFLATLFTQQLQTTFSIPHLDLTRLDWSDNSNRYNTSATSFSVPMLYASMVQNEVNTLQAVIDGLRRMDGCLLPWIATTYCYVDLNRTWELAVSSYRQSVCDMANGAVYLEPILRNGNQGDLEKCWGASLTIGVFDYLETTQYGQMWRQSLRRPPLSIADEAIYWQTHGLRFYETQWQNYKSLGVIETYSVANALGFAYPLTIKSSNGSLHTTQQTSFKMQWPLASLLWAITVNSSGLSGSSLVRQSPRFAFANRTIASVLARNGSLTYPLDIAFDIVERTLGPFGTISMRRVAYPDVLVNWSRSLTARFSADMVLASGEFASAFESIGGGLIDLSMAPAAWGVNGHVGGDLLCPTQPPSESVCMFYTNQGACSVNMEDTLSVDAVMGCIALLAVGPDVNVTRSCDEMTLAASTPCRTFLEATTVCPSY
;
A
#
# COMPACT_ATOMS: atom_id res chain seq x y z
N MET A 1 15.31 18.90 -27.48
CA MET A 1 16.19 20.04 -27.10
C MET A 1 17.66 19.64 -27.08
N THR A 2 18.07 18.71 -26.21
CA THR A 2 19.48 18.29 -26.06
C THR A 2 20.15 17.89 -27.37
N GLY A 3 19.49 17.10 -28.22
CA GLY A 3 20.04 16.72 -29.53
C GLY A 3 20.34 17.91 -30.46
N ILE A 4 19.49 18.95 -30.48
CA ILE A 4 19.72 20.16 -31.29
C ILE A 4 20.80 21.03 -30.65
N ALA A 5 20.87 21.10 -29.32
CA ALA A 5 21.95 21.79 -28.61
C ALA A 5 23.32 21.16 -28.97
N CYS A 6 23.41 19.83 -28.98
CA CYS A 6 24.60 19.11 -29.43
C CYS A 6 24.94 19.41 -30.89
N LEU A 7 23.96 19.44 -31.80
CA LEU A 7 24.19 19.79 -33.21
C LEU A 7 24.67 21.23 -33.40
N VAL A 8 24.12 22.19 -32.64
CA VAL A 8 24.55 23.58 -32.65
C VAL A 8 25.97 23.73 -32.10
N LEU A 9 26.31 23.01 -31.02
CA LEU A 9 27.67 22.99 -30.46
C LEU A 9 28.67 22.33 -31.40
N LEU A 10 28.31 21.21 -32.04
CA LEU A 10 29.13 20.57 -33.07
C LEU A 10 29.34 21.48 -34.28
N ALA A 11 28.28 22.17 -34.73
CA ALA A 11 28.39 23.16 -35.79
C ALA A 11 29.28 24.36 -35.39
N ALA A 12 29.24 24.75 -34.11
CA ALA A 12 30.10 25.79 -33.57
C ALA A 12 31.57 25.35 -33.47
N THR A 13 31.87 24.09 -33.14
CA THR A 13 33.26 23.61 -33.03
C THR A 13 33.88 23.27 -34.39
N VAL A 14 33.09 22.82 -35.37
CA VAL A 14 33.57 22.41 -36.70
C VAL A 14 33.71 23.60 -37.66
N SER A 15 32.97 24.69 -37.44
CA SER A 15 33.03 25.88 -38.31
C SER A 15 34.27 26.73 -38.02
N THR A 16 35.16 26.89 -39.00
CA THR A 16 36.36 27.75 -38.91
C THR A 16 36.06 29.27 -38.97
N ARG A 17 34.78 29.66 -38.96
CA ARG A 17 34.35 31.06 -39.05
C ARG A 17 34.11 31.65 -37.66
N ARG A 18 34.29 32.97 -37.53
CA ARG A 18 33.98 33.73 -36.30
C ARG A 18 32.50 33.58 -35.92
N ILE A 19 32.21 32.62 -35.05
CA ILE A 19 30.93 32.50 -34.37
C ILE A 19 30.83 33.66 -33.38
N HIS A 20 29.63 34.22 -33.23
CA HIS A 20 29.40 35.24 -32.22
C HIS A 20 29.01 34.51 -30.94
N ASP A 21 29.91 34.47 -29.96
CA ASP A 21 29.69 33.74 -28.70
C ASP A 21 28.41 34.20 -27.98
N LEU A 22 28.00 35.46 -28.19
CA LEU A 22 26.75 36.04 -27.67
C LEU A 22 25.48 35.45 -28.31
N ASP A 23 25.55 34.93 -29.54
CA ASP A 23 24.42 34.30 -30.22
C ASP A 23 24.12 32.91 -29.63
N LEU A 24 25.16 32.21 -29.11
CA LEU A 24 25.00 30.93 -28.40
C LEU A 24 24.22 31.08 -27.08
N LEU A 25 24.39 32.19 -26.37
CA LEU A 25 23.62 32.51 -25.16
C LEU A 25 22.13 32.71 -25.44
N SER A 26 21.77 32.99 -26.70
CA SER A 26 20.38 33.15 -27.14
C SER A 26 19.72 31.83 -27.57
N TYR A 27 20.42 30.69 -27.47
CA TYR A 27 19.92 29.37 -27.86
C TYR A 27 18.55 29.06 -27.25
N HIS A 28 18.42 29.19 -25.92
CA HIS A 28 17.17 28.88 -25.23
C HIS A 28 16.01 29.80 -25.65
N ARG A 29 16.26 30.99 -26.20
CA ARG A 29 15.19 31.92 -26.62
C ARG A 29 14.73 31.68 -28.05
N VAL A 30 15.64 31.22 -28.91
CA VAL A 30 15.39 31.06 -30.35
C VAL A 30 15.07 29.61 -30.68
N ALA A 31 15.96 28.69 -30.31
CA ALA A 31 15.82 27.27 -30.65
C ALA A 31 14.65 26.61 -29.93
N SER A 32 14.25 27.13 -28.77
CA SER A 32 13.18 26.51 -28.00
C SER A 32 11.81 26.67 -28.68
N ALA A 33 11.49 27.89 -29.08
CA ALA A 33 10.23 28.23 -29.74
C ALA A 33 10.13 27.59 -31.13
N THR A 34 11.26 27.42 -31.83
CA THR A 34 11.30 26.81 -33.17
C THR A 34 11.20 25.29 -33.16
N TRP A 35 11.82 24.60 -32.19
CA TRP A 35 11.90 23.13 -32.21
C TRP A 35 10.93 22.41 -31.27
N VAL A 36 10.52 23.03 -30.16
CA VAL A 36 9.53 22.45 -29.24
C VAL A 36 8.16 23.08 -29.39
N GLY A 37 8.12 24.36 -29.74
CA GLY A 37 6.87 25.08 -29.95
C GLY A 37 6.33 25.75 -28.68
N ARG A 38 5.62 26.87 -28.88
CA ARG A 38 5.13 27.74 -27.82
C ARG A 38 4.18 27.06 -26.81
N PRO A 39 3.22 26.20 -27.22
CA PRO A 39 2.29 25.57 -26.27
C PRO A 39 2.99 24.63 -25.28
N LEU A 40 3.95 23.83 -25.75
CA LEU A 40 4.70 22.89 -24.90
C LEU A 40 5.65 23.63 -23.95
N LEU A 41 6.26 24.74 -24.39
CA LEU A 41 7.05 25.61 -23.50
C LEU A 41 6.18 26.28 -22.43
N PHE A 42 4.99 26.75 -22.81
CA PHE A 42 4.05 27.31 -21.84
C PHE A 42 3.61 26.26 -20.82
N LEU A 43 3.28 25.05 -21.26
CA LEU A 43 2.92 23.94 -20.36
C LEU A 43 4.05 23.63 -19.38
N ARG A 44 5.29 23.51 -19.86
CA ARG A 44 6.46 23.30 -18.99
C ARG A 44 6.61 24.42 -17.96
N GLY A 45 6.54 25.68 -18.39
CA GLY A 45 6.62 26.82 -17.49
C GLY A 45 5.48 26.86 -16.47
N ALA A 46 4.24 26.59 -16.91
CA ALA A 46 3.08 26.53 -16.05
C ALA A 46 3.18 25.40 -15.01
N THR A 47 3.67 24.22 -15.40
CA THR A 47 3.90 23.12 -14.45
C THR A 47 4.95 23.48 -13.40
N ALA A 48 6.03 24.17 -13.79
CA ALA A 48 7.03 24.65 -12.83
C ALA A 48 6.44 25.69 -11.86
N LEU A 49 5.60 26.61 -12.34
CA LEU A 49 4.90 27.57 -11.48
C LEU A 49 3.95 26.87 -10.49
N ILE A 50 3.23 25.84 -10.93
CA ILE A 50 2.36 25.03 -10.06
C ILE A 50 3.19 24.31 -8.99
N VAL A 51 4.32 23.68 -9.37
CA VAL A 51 5.22 23.01 -8.41
C VAL A 51 5.81 24.00 -7.41
N LEU A 52 6.21 25.20 -7.83
CA LEU A 52 6.68 26.26 -6.92
C LEU A 52 5.54 26.79 -6.01
N GLY A 53 4.28 26.65 -6.44
CA GLY A 53 3.09 26.97 -5.66
C GLY A 53 2.66 25.89 -4.64
N THR A 54 3.32 24.73 -4.62
CA THR A 54 3.02 23.60 -3.72
C THR A 54 4.14 23.33 -2.72
N ALA A 55 3.79 22.73 -1.59
CA ALA A 55 4.73 22.38 -0.52
C ALA A 55 5.49 21.10 -0.86
N PRO A 56 6.82 21.03 -0.64
CA PRO A 56 7.58 19.81 -0.87
C PRO A 56 7.40 18.85 0.32
N LEU A 57 6.55 17.84 0.13
CA LEU A 57 6.26 16.82 1.14
C LEU A 57 6.85 15.48 0.72
N SER A 58 7.48 14.80 1.68
CA SER A 58 7.85 13.39 1.56
C SER A 58 6.95 12.55 2.47
N PHE A 59 6.54 11.37 1.99
CA PHE A 59 5.80 10.41 2.80
C PHE A 59 6.79 9.46 3.46
N VAL A 60 6.87 9.49 4.79
CA VAL A 60 7.79 8.68 5.58
C VAL A 60 7.00 7.76 6.49
N SER A 61 7.37 6.48 6.51
CA SER A 61 6.83 5.49 7.45
C SER A 61 7.93 5.07 8.42
N THR A 62 7.80 5.47 9.68
CA THR A 62 8.70 5.04 10.77
C THR A 62 7.88 4.40 11.87
N ASN A 63 8.32 3.23 12.35
CA ASN A 63 7.67 2.50 13.45
C ASN A 63 6.16 2.25 13.24
N GLY A 64 5.74 1.99 12.00
CA GLY A 64 4.33 1.74 11.65
C GLY A 64 3.45 3.00 11.58
N ILE A 65 4.01 4.19 11.80
CA ILE A 65 3.30 5.46 11.65
C ILE A 65 3.73 6.12 10.35
N SER A 66 2.77 6.23 9.44
CA SER A 66 2.91 6.96 8.19
C SER A 66 2.63 8.44 8.41
N HIS A 67 3.58 9.31 8.08
CA HIS A 67 3.43 10.75 8.23
C HIS A 67 4.10 11.50 7.08
N PHE A 68 3.59 12.71 6.79
CA PHE A 68 4.23 13.61 5.84
C PHE A 68 5.30 14.43 6.55
N VAL A 69 6.50 14.47 5.97
CA VAL A 69 7.62 15.31 6.44
C VAL A 69 7.89 16.37 5.39
N SER A 70 7.93 17.63 5.82
CA SER A 70 8.37 18.74 4.99
C SER A 70 9.85 18.56 4.64
N THR A 71 10.16 18.44 3.36
CA THR A 71 11.53 18.29 2.86
C THR A 71 11.85 19.48 1.98
N PRO A 72 12.54 20.52 2.52
CA PRO A 72 12.89 21.70 1.75
C PRO A 72 13.61 21.33 0.46
N ARG A 73 13.22 21.95 -0.66
CA ARG A 73 13.87 21.73 -1.96
C ARG A 73 15.33 22.14 -1.87
N SER A 74 16.21 21.38 -2.52
CA SER A 74 17.63 21.77 -2.60
C SER A 74 17.77 23.06 -3.42
N MET A 75 18.85 23.81 -3.19
CA MET A 75 19.10 25.02 -3.98
C MET A 75 19.17 24.74 -5.48
N LEU A 76 19.71 23.59 -5.88
CA LEU A 76 19.77 23.18 -7.29
C LEU A 76 18.38 22.95 -7.86
N ASP A 77 17.49 22.26 -7.13
CA ASP A 77 16.12 22.03 -7.59
C ASP A 77 15.36 23.33 -7.76
N VAL A 78 15.55 24.28 -6.83
CA VAL A 78 14.94 25.63 -6.92
C VAL A 78 15.47 26.40 -8.13
N MET A 79 16.78 26.38 -8.39
CA MET A 79 17.39 27.04 -9.55
C MET A 79 16.88 26.46 -10.88
N VAL A 80 16.72 25.13 -10.94
CA VAL A 80 16.18 24.43 -12.11
C VAL A 80 14.70 24.76 -12.31
N LEU A 81 13.87 24.67 -11.25
CA LEU A 81 12.44 24.99 -11.31
C LEU A 81 12.20 26.46 -11.68
N ALA A 82 12.98 27.40 -11.13
CA ALA A 82 12.93 28.81 -11.53
C ALA A 82 13.34 29.00 -13.01
N GLY A 83 14.30 28.20 -13.50
CA GLY A 83 14.68 28.16 -14.90
C GLY A 83 13.57 27.64 -15.81
N GLU A 84 12.84 26.60 -15.38
CA GLU A 84 11.67 26.08 -16.12
C GLU A 84 10.50 27.08 -16.07
N ALA A 85 10.26 27.78 -14.96
CA ALA A 85 9.22 28.81 -14.86
C ALA A 85 9.41 29.95 -15.88
N ASN A 86 10.67 30.29 -16.19
CA ASN A 86 11.01 31.33 -17.17
C ASN A 86 10.53 31.03 -18.61
N TRP A 87 10.15 29.79 -18.93
CA TRP A 87 9.54 29.48 -20.22
C TRP A 87 8.27 30.31 -20.47
N VAL A 88 7.51 30.64 -19.43
CA VAL A 88 6.33 31.53 -19.54
C VAL A 88 6.76 32.90 -20.05
N SER A 89 7.79 33.49 -19.46
CA SER A 89 8.36 34.77 -19.88
C SER A 89 8.89 34.73 -21.32
N TYR A 90 9.44 33.59 -21.77
CA TYR A 90 9.97 33.45 -23.14
C TYR A 90 8.84 33.39 -24.17
N VAL A 91 7.78 32.64 -23.87
CA VAL A 91 6.57 32.58 -24.70
C VAL A 91 5.92 33.96 -24.77
N LEU A 92 5.83 34.68 -23.64
CA LEU A 92 5.27 36.04 -23.60
C LEU A 92 6.04 37.01 -24.49
N VAL A 93 7.37 37.01 -24.38
CA VAL A 93 8.24 37.84 -25.21
C VAL A 93 8.00 37.52 -26.68
N ASP A 94 7.95 36.25 -27.07
CA ASP A 94 7.77 35.81 -28.46
C ASP A 94 6.39 36.21 -29.05
N PHE A 95 5.34 36.30 -28.22
CA PHE A 95 4.04 36.89 -28.61
C PHE A 95 4.07 38.41 -28.73
N LEU A 96 4.88 39.06 -27.89
CA LEU A 96 5.01 40.52 -27.81
C LEU A 96 6.03 41.10 -28.81
N LEU A 97 6.87 40.27 -29.44
CA LEU A 97 7.87 40.69 -30.44
C LEU A 97 7.30 41.57 -31.57
N PRO A 98 6.11 41.29 -32.16
CA PRO A 98 5.53 42.13 -33.20
C PRO A 98 5.16 43.55 -32.73
N LEU A 99 4.87 43.71 -31.42
CA LEU A 99 4.42 44.97 -30.83
C LEU A 99 5.57 45.78 -30.22
N LEU A 100 6.50 45.12 -29.52
CA LEU A 100 7.60 45.75 -28.78
C LEU A 100 8.94 45.77 -29.52
N GLY A 101 8.99 45.18 -30.73
CA GLY A 101 10.08 45.33 -31.68
C GLY A 101 11.46 44.86 -31.20
N ARG A 102 12.52 45.40 -31.82
CA ARG A 102 13.93 45.00 -31.59
C ARG A 102 14.45 45.30 -30.16
N ARG A 103 13.73 46.08 -29.35
CA ARG A 103 14.09 46.36 -27.95
C ARG A 103 14.06 45.11 -27.07
N ALA A 104 13.36 44.06 -27.50
CA ALA A 104 13.36 42.75 -26.85
C ALA A 104 14.74 42.13 -26.71
N ARG A 105 15.70 42.49 -27.56
CA ARG A 105 17.11 42.08 -27.43
C ARG A 105 17.72 42.47 -26.07
N TRP A 106 17.25 43.57 -25.48
CA TRP A 106 17.77 44.10 -24.21
C TRP A 106 16.86 43.79 -23.02
N TYR A 107 15.54 43.99 -23.16
CA TYR A 107 14.64 43.80 -22.02
C TYR A 107 14.34 42.32 -21.71
N ALA A 108 14.34 41.43 -22.70
CA ALA A 108 14.02 40.03 -22.49
C ALA A 108 15.11 39.24 -21.72
N PRO A 109 16.43 39.39 -21.98
CA PRO A 109 17.46 38.80 -21.13
C PRO A 109 17.43 39.35 -19.70
N LEU A 110 17.29 40.68 -19.56
CA LEU A 110 17.20 41.33 -18.25
C LEU A 110 15.97 40.86 -17.46
N GLY A 111 14.78 40.84 -18.08
CA GLY A 111 13.53 40.41 -17.44
C GLY A 111 13.57 38.95 -17.00
N ALA A 112 14.19 38.06 -17.80
CA ALA A 112 14.38 36.67 -17.42
C ALA A 112 15.37 36.47 -16.26
N ALA A 113 16.44 37.28 -16.21
CA ALA A 113 17.38 37.25 -15.10
C ALA A 113 16.73 37.75 -13.80
N ILE A 114 15.93 38.82 -13.88
CA ILE A 114 15.17 39.36 -12.75
C ILE A 114 14.12 38.35 -12.26
N SER A 115 13.31 37.78 -13.15
CA SER A 115 12.31 36.75 -12.76
C SER A 115 12.96 35.52 -12.16
N TRP A 116 14.06 35.03 -12.74
CA TRP A 116 14.79 33.88 -12.22
C TRP A 116 15.31 34.14 -10.81
N LEU A 117 16.03 35.26 -10.62
CA LEU A 117 16.58 35.62 -9.33
C LEU A 117 15.47 35.86 -8.29
N ALA A 118 14.41 36.57 -8.66
CA ALA A 118 13.33 36.87 -7.75
C ALA A 118 12.54 35.61 -7.36
N THR A 119 12.37 34.64 -8.27
CA THR A 119 11.73 33.35 -7.97
C THR A 119 12.59 32.52 -7.02
N ILE A 120 13.91 32.50 -7.22
CA ILE A 120 14.86 31.84 -6.31
C ILE A 120 14.82 32.49 -4.93
N LEU A 121 14.88 33.82 -4.85
CA LEU A 121 14.83 34.55 -3.58
C LEU A 121 13.50 34.32 -2.86
N LEU A 122 12.38 34.28 -3.59
CA LEU A 122 11.07 34.00 -3.03
C LEU A 122 11.01 32.58 -2.42
N GLU A 123 11.52 31.56 -3.11
CA GLU A 123 11.54 30.19 -2.59
C GLU A 123 12.52 29.99 -1.43
N ILE A 124 13.68 30.65 -1.44
CA ILE A 124 14.68 30.53 -0.37
C ILE A 124 14.25 31.31 0.88
N CYS A 125 13.80 32.55 0.72
CA CYS A 125 13.43 33.40 1.85
C CYS A 125 12.05 33.05 2.41
N TRP A 126 11.14 32.54 1.57
CA TRP A 126 9.78 32.25 1.99
C TRP A 126 9.23 30.98 1.31
N PRO A 127 9.77 29.78 1.61
CA PRO A 127 9.29 28.51 1.06
C PRO A 127 7.83 28.24 1.44
N PHE A 128 7.09 27.50 0.59
CA PHE A 128 5.71 27.15 0.92
C PHE A 128 5.69 25.94 1.83
N GLU A 129 5.07 26.09 2.98
CA GLU A 129 4.85 25.00 3.92
C GLU A 129 3.38 24.56 3.86
N ALA A 130 3.14 23.25 3.97
CA ALA A 130 1.79 22.72 4.00
C ALA A 130 1.10 23.11 5.32
N ILE A 131 -0.13 23.61 5.22
CA ILE A 131 -0.92 24.00 6.40
C ILE A 131 -1.88 22.85 6.72
N VAL A 132 -1.81 22.34 7.94
CA VAL A 132 -2.73 21.32 8.45
C VAL A 132 -3.65 21.97 9.47
N THR A 133 -4.95 22.00 9.20
CA THR A 133 -5.96 22.38 10.18
C THR A 133 -6.54 21.11 10.80
N VAL A 134 -6.05 20.74 11.98
CA VAL A 134 -6.55 19.59 12.73
C VAL A 134 -7.81 20.01 13.47
N GLN A 135 -8.96 19.53 13.01
CA GLN A 135 -10.23 19.65 13.72
C GLN A 135 -10.77 18.24 13.93
N GLN A 136 -10.52 17.69 15.12
CA GLN A 136 -10.97 16.35 15.46
C GLN A 136 -12.43 16.42 15.91
N SER A 137 -13.35 16.10 15.00
CA SER A 137 -14.76 15.89 15.34
C SER A 137 -15.07 14.41 15.16
N CYS A 138 -15.15 13.71 16.28
CA CYS A 138 -15.50 12.30 16.32
C CYS A 138 -16.96 12.17 16.73
N THR A 139 -17.78 11.67 15.82
CA THR A 139 -19.14 11.24 16.14
C THR A 139 -19.10 9.73 16.32
N VAL A 140 -19.39 9.27 17.54
CA VAL A 140 -19.59 7.84 17.81
C VAL A 140 -20.83 7.40 17.06
N VAL A 141 -20.67 6.50 16.08
CA VAL A 141 -21.78 5.96 15.29
C VAL A 141 -22.39 4.77 16.03
N MET A 142 -21.54 3.89 16.57
CA MET A 142 -21.91 2.83 17.50
C MET A 142 -20.91 2.74 18.65
N LEU A 143 -21.42 2.84 19.88
CA LEU A 143 -20.59 2.76 21.09
C LEU A 143 -19.86 1.40 21.14
N GLY A 144 -18.53 1.43 21.10
CA GLY A 144 -17.67 0.24 21.17
C GLY A 144 -17.41 -0.48 19.84
N LEU A 145 -18.03 -0.06 18.74
CA LEU A 145 -17.91 -0.72 17.42
C LEU A 145 -17.47 0.22 16.30
N ASP A 146 -18.02 1.45 16.24
CA ASP A 146 -17.74 2.38 15.14
C ASP A 146 -17.76 3.85 15.60
N ALA A 147 -16.74 4.60 15.20
CA ALA A 147 -16.66 6.03 15.40
C ALA A 147 -16.16 6.70 14.13
N ARG A 148 -16.94 7.67 13.63
CA ARG A 148 -16.56 8.47 12.48
C ARG A 148 -15.85 9.73 12.96
N CYS A 149 -14.55 9.82 12.70
CA CYS A 149 -13.75 10.97 13.03
C CYS A 149 -13.37 11.76 11.78
N SER A 150 -13.71 13.06 11.73
CA SER A 150 -13.04 13.98 10.81
C SER A 150 -11.72 14.41 11.47
N GLY A 151 -10.58 14.14 10.84
CA GLY A 151 -9.25 14.43 11.43
C GLY A 151 -8.70 15.83 11.13
N GLY A 152 -9.24 16.53 10.13
CA GLY A 152 -8.75 17.84 9.70
C GLY A 152 -8.64 17.98 8.18
N SER A 153 -8.19 19.14 7.71
CA SER A 153 -7.91 19.40 6.29
C SER A 153 -6.42 19.73 6.08
N VAL A 154 -5.83 19.19 5.00
CA VAL A 154 -4.43 19.42 4.64
C VAL A 154 -4.38 20.26 3.37
N GLN A 155 -3.82 21.47 3.46
CA GLN A 155 -3.63 22.36 2.32
C GLN A 155 -2.18 22.27 1.83
N ILE A 156 -1.98 21.55 0.71
CA ILE A 156 -0.65 21.30 0.11
C ILE A 156 -0.26 22.39 -0.91
N GLY A 157 -1.22 23.12 -1.47
CA GLY A 157 -1.00 24.17 -2.46
C GLY A 157 -1.74 25.47 -2.16
N SER A 158 -1.22 26.58 -2.69
CA SER A 158 -1.83 27.91 -2.53
C SER A 158 -2.00 28.63 -3.86
N LEU A 159 -3.25 28.95 -4.21
CA LEU A 159 -3.57 29.82 -5.34
C LEU A 159 -2.95 31.21 -5.16
N HIS A 160 -2.88 31.72 -3.93
CA HIS A 160 -2.25 33.01 -3.65
C HIS A 160 -0.76 33.00 -4.01
N ARG A 161 -0.03 31.94 -3.64
CA ARG A 161 1.38 31.80 -3.99
C ARG A 161 1.56 31.63 -5.50
N LEU A 162 0.70 30.86 -6.15
CA LEU A 162 0.72 30.71 -7.61
C LEU A 162 0.54 32.07 -8.32
N TYR A 163 -0.45 32.87 -7.90
CA TYR A 163 -0.66 34.21 -8.44
C TYR A 163 0.52 35.14 -8.19
N LEU A 164 1.14 35.08 -7.01
CA LEU A 164 2.35 35.84 -6.69
C LEU A 164 3.48 35.51 -7.67
N ILE A 165 3.81 34.22 -7.85
CA ILE A 165 4.91 33.81 -8.75
C ILE A 165 4.57 34.14 -10.21
N CYS A 166 3.32 33.95 -10.63
CA CYS A 166 2.86 34.38 -11.96
C CYS A 166 3.06 35.90 -12.15
N SER A 167 2.59 36.72 -11.20
CA SER A 167 2.73 38.17 -11.27
C SER A 167 4.20 38.62 -11.31
N LEU A 168 5.09 37.90 -10.63
CA LEU A 168 6.54 38.16 -10.64
C LEU A 168 7.15 37.98 -12.04
N GLN A 169 6.70 36.97 -12.79
CA GLN A 169 7.12 36.74 -14.18
C GLN A 169 6.69 37.92 -15.09
N PHE A 170 5.46 38.41 -14.96
CA PHE A 170 5.00 39.58 -15.72
C PHE A 170 5.65 40.89 -15.29
N ALA A 171 5.74 41.14 -13.98
CA ALA A 171 6.27 42.38 -13.42
C ALA A 171 7.76 42.55 -13.73
N SER A 172 8.55 41.47 -13.65
CA SER A 172 9.97 41.50 -14.03
C SER A 172 10.18 41.85 -15.51
N LEU A 173 9.32 41.35 -16.40
CA LEU A 173 9.36 41.68 -17.82
C LEU A 173 8.99 43.15 -18.07
N ALA A 174 7.93 43.64 -17.40
CA ALA A 174 7.50 45.03 -17.50
C ALA A 174 8.57 46.00 -16.95
N LEU A 175 9.17 45.66 -15.81
CA LEU A 175 10.25 46.45 -15.19
C LEU A 175 11.48 46.50 -16.11
N ALA A 176 11.89 45.37 -16.67
CA ALA A 176 13.01 45.34 -17.62
C ALA A 176 12.71 46.17 -18.88
N ALA A 177 11.48 46.12 -19.40
CA ALA A 177 11.05 46.93 -20.54
C ALA A 177 11.07 48.43 -20.21
N LEU A 178 10.65 48.81 -18.99
CA LEU A 178 10.70 50.20 -18.51
C LEU A 178 12.15 50.69 -18.37
N ILE A 179 13.03 49.90 -17.73
CA ILE A 179 14.45 50.24 -17.57
C ILE A 179 15.09 50.47 -18.94
N VAL A 180 14.90 49.54 -19.88
CA VAL A 180 15.44 49.65 -21.24
C VAL A 180 14.88 50.87 -21.97
N ARG A 181 13.58 51.18 -21.80
CA ARG A 181 12.96 52.36 -22.41
C ARG A 181 13.51 53.68 -21.85
N LEU A 182 13.87 53.72 -20.56
CA LEU A 182 14.41 54.91 -19.90
C LEU A 182 15.92 55.10 -20.17
N TRP A 183 16.69 54.01 -20.31
CA TRP A 183 18.15 54.05 -20.49
C TRP A 183 18.61 54.11 -21.95
N LEU A 184 17.91 53.47 -22.88
CA LEU A 184 18.32 53.39 -24.29
C LEU A 184 17.50 54.36 -25.15
N MET A 185 17.91 55.63 -25.19
CA MET A 185 17.50 56.58 -26.23
C MET A 185 18.31 56.32 -27.51
N THR A 186 17.92 55.32 -28.30
CA THR A 186 18.54 55.07 -29.61
C THR A 186 17.51 55.20 -30.74
N ASN A 187 17.88 55.94 -31.79
CA ASN A 187 17.09 56.07 -33.01
C ASN A 187 16.97 54.71 -33.71
N GLU A 188 15.75 54.33 -34.05
CA GLU A 188 15.47 53.09 -34.76
C GLU A 188 15.92 53.22 -36.23
N VAL A 189 17.04 52.56 -36.58
CA VAL A 189 17.32 52.26 -37.99
C VAL A 189 16.53 51.01 -38.36
N ARG A 190 15.49 51.22 -39.18
CA ARG A 190 14.58 50.20 -39.68
C ARG A 190 15.21 49.46 -40.84
N ASP A 191 16.15 48.56 -40.55
CA ASP A 191 16.74 47.70 -41.59
C ASP A 191 15.92 46.42 -41.76
N ARG A 192 15.57 46.11 -43.01
CA ARG A 192 14.62 45.07 -43.42
C ARG A 192 15.11 43.67 -42.99
N GLY A 193 14.34 43.00 -42.14
CA GLY A 193 14.56 41.59 -41.76
C GLY A 193 14.14 40.62 -42.87
N SER A 194 14.71 39.41 -42.88
CA SER A 194 14.32 38.36 -43.82
C SER A 194 13.06 37.64 -43.35
N ASP A 195 12.01 37.60 -44.17
CA ASP A 195 10.71 36.94 -43.87
C ASP A 195 10.82 35.42 -43.63
N LEU A 196 11.98 34.82 -43.91
CA LEU A 196 12.24 33.39 -43.71
C LEU A 196 12.77 33.05 -42.30
N LEU A 197 13.19 34.05 -41.51
CA LEU A 197 13.67 33.82 -40.15
C LEU A 197 12.54 34.03 -39.14
N PRO A 198 12.40 33.16 -38.12
CA PRO A 198 11.53 33.41 -36.99
C PRO A 198 11.81 34.77 -36.33
N ALA A 199 10.79 35.46 -35.84
CA ALA A 199 10.93 36.78 -35.22
C ALA A 199 11.95 36.79 -34.07
N SER A 200 11.99 35.73 -33.26
CA SER A 200 12.98 35.54 -32.19
C SER A 200 14.42 35.47 -32.74
N ALA A 201 14.64 34.77 -33.86
CA ALA A 201 15.95 34.69 -34.51
C ALA A 201 16.41 36.06 -35.04
N GLN A 202 15.51 36.84 -35.63
CA GLN A 202 15.84 38.18 -36.16
C GLN A 202 16.20 39.21 -35.09
N VAL A 203 15.68 39.02 -33.87
CA VAL A 203 15.87 39.96 -32.76
C VAL A 203 17.07 39.56 -31.89
N PHE A 204 17.22 38.27 -31.59
CA PHE A 204 18.24 37.81 -30.64
C PHE A 204 19.57 37.39 -31.29
N LEU A 205 19.58 36.97 -32.56
CA LEU A 205 20.82 36.58 -33.25
C LEU A 205 21.42 37.77 -33.98
N SER A 206 22.65 38.14 -33.62
CA SER A 206 23.39 39.22 -34.28
C SER A 206 23.80 38.84 -35.71
N ALA A 207 24.11 37.56 -35.95
CA ALA A 207 24.42 37.04 -37.27
C ALA A 207 23.26 37.15 -38.29
N SER A 208 22.01 37.23 -37.82
CA SER A 208 20.81 37.39 -38.68
C SER A 208 20.77 38.73 -39.43
N GLN A 209 21.51 39.72 -38.97
CA GLN A 209 21.55 41.07 -39.56
C GLN A 209 22.46 41.13 -40.79
N ARG A 210 23.26 40.09 -41.05
CA ARG A 210 24.16 40.03 -42.22
C ARG A 210 23.42 39.45 -43.42
N PRO A 211 23.62 39.96 -44.64
CA PRO A 211 23.01 39.39 -45.86
C PRO A 211 23.47 37.95 -46.16
N THR A 212 24.51 37.47 -45.47
CA THR A 212 25.06 36.10 -45.58
C THR A 212 24.70 35.20 -44.39
N TRP A 213 23.72 35.56 -43.57
CA TRP A 213 23.29 34.81 -42.37
C TRP A 213 23.06 33.32 -42.63
N PHE A 214 22.59 32.99 -43.83
CA PHE A 214 22.32 31.63 -44.26
C PHE A 214 23.54 30.72 -44.42
N ARG A 215 24.75 31.30 -44.46
CA ARG A 215 26.02 30.54 -44.54
C ARG A 215 26.56 30.17 -43.17
N ASP A 216 25.92 30.62 -42.10
CA ASP A 216 26.26 30.28 -40.73
C ASP A 216 25.40 29.08 -40.27
N PRO A 217 26.03 27.91 -40.03
CA PRO A 217 25.30 26.72 -39.63
C PRO A 217 24.66 26.88 -38.24
N THR A 218 25.23 27.70 -37.36
CA THR A 218 24.70 27.90 -36.00
C THR A 218 23.40 28.69 -36.02
N THR A 219 23.37 29.81 -36.75
CA THR A 219 22.18 30.64 -36.96
C THR A 219 21.05 29.88 -37.66
N THR A 220 21.36 29.09 -38.69
CA THR A 220 20.36 28.32 -39.44
C THR A 220 19.77 27.17 -38.61
N LEU A 221 20.60 26.43 -37.85
CA LEU A 221 20.14 25.37 -36.94
C LEU A 221 19.22 25.92 -35.82
N MET A 222 19.59 27.05 -35.20
CA MET A 222 18.75 27.67 -34.16
C MET A 222 17.41 28.17 -34.72
N ALA A 223 17.40 28.68 -35.96
CA ALA A 223 16.20 29.15 -36.65
C ALA A 223 15.28 28.02 -37.17
N GLY A 224 15.67 26.74 -37.02
CA GLY A 224 14.90 25.59 -37.52
C GLY A 224 15.09 25.34 -39.02
N ILE A 225 16.26 25.69 -39.57
CA ILE A 225 16.62 25.53 -40.98
C ILE A 225 17.80 24.55 -41.08
N LEU A 226 17.56 23.37 -41.65
CA LEU A 226 18.55 22.31 -41.78
C LEU A 226 19.24 22.36 -43.16
N PRO A 227 20.57 22.43 -43.25
CA PRO A 227 21.28 22.35 -44.53
C PRO A 227 21.24 20.92 -45.08
N PHE A 228 20.74 20.75 -46.30
CA PHE A 228 20.66 19.46 -47.01
C PHE A 228 21.28 19.60 -48.41
N GLY A 229 22.61 19.50 -48.48
CA GLY A 229 23.37 19.69 -49.73
C GLY A 229 23.21 21.11 -50.28
N ARG A 230 22.60 21.24 -51.47
CA ARG A 230 22.32 22.55 -52.12
C ARG A 230 20.97 23.18 -51.71
N ARG A 231 20.17 22.51 -50.87
CA ARG A 231 18.86 22.96 -50.41
C ARG A 231 18.86 23.09 -48.89
N HIS A 232 17.94 23.86 -48.33
CA HIS A 232 17.75 23.95 -46.89
C HIS A 232 16.30 23.60 -46.55
N PHE A 233 16.11 22.76 -45.54
CA PHE A 233 14.78 22.34 -45.09
C PHE A 233 14.33 23.23 -43.93
N HIS A 234 13.21 23.92 -44.10
CA HIS A 234 12.63 24.78 -43.08
C HIS A 234 11.60 23.99 -42.27
N VAL A 235 11.88 23.75 -40.99
CA VAL A 235 11.08 22.87 -40.12
C VAL A 235 9.68 23.43 -39.90
N ASN A 236 9.55 24.74 -39.60
CA ASN A 236 8.24 25.35 -39.34
C ASN A 236 7.33 25.45 -40.58
N LEU A 237 7.91 25.59 -41.78
CA LEU A 237 7.17 25.69 -43.05
C LEU A 237 7.02 24.34 -43.74
N TRP A 238 7.72 23.30 -43.28
CA TRP A 238 7.79 21.98 -43.92
C TRP A 238 8.16 22.03 -45.42
N GLN A 239 9.13 22.87 -45.77
CA GLN A 239 9.50 23.13 -47.17
C GLN A 239 11.02 23.15 -47.40
N PHE A 240 11.44 22.71 -48.59
CA PHE A 240 12.82 22.88 -49.06
C PHE A 240 12.98 24.21 -49.80
N VAL A 241 13.86 25.07 -49.30
CA VAL A 241 14.16 26.39 -49.87
C VAL A 241 15.57 26.39 -50.48
N ARG A 242 15.76 27.07 -51.62
CA ARG A 242 17.07 27.18 -52.30
C ARG A 242 17.76 28.50 -51.96
N PRO A 243 19.09 28.50 -51.72
CA PRO A 243 19.84 29.70 -51.38
C PRO A 243 19.78 30.85 -52.39
N SER A 244 19.66 30.52 -53.67
CA SER A 244 19.62 31.50 -54.77
C SER A 244 18.34 32.35 -54.80
N LEU A 245 17.31 31.98 -54.03
CA LEU A 245 16.05 32.73 -53.90
C LEU A 245 16.02 33.64 -52.66
N TRP A 246 17.04 33.59 -51.80
CA TRP A 246 17.04 34.31 -50.53
C TRP A 246 17.26 35.83 -50.62
N PRO A 247 18.06 36.36 -51.58
CA PRO A 247 18.13 37.81 -51.80
C PRO A 247 16.89 38.37 -52.52
N SER A 248 16.16 37.53 -53.27
CA SER A 248 15.03 37.94 -54.12
C SER A 248 13.64 37.77 -53.48
N LEU A 249 13.56 37.19 -52.29
CA LEU A 249 12.37 37.22 -51.41
C LEU A 249 12.28 38.53 -50.59
N GLY A 250 13.02 39.57 -50.99
CA GLY A 250 12.77 40.94 -50.54
C GLY A 250 11.43 41.43 -51.09
N THR A 251 10.52 41.76 -50.18
CA THR A 251 9.18 42.27 -50.43
C THR A 251 9.12 43.36 -51.49
N HIS A 252 8.37 43.11 -52.58
CA HIS A 252 7.64 44.15 -53.30
C HIS A 252 6.59 44.73 -52.34
N ALA A 253 7.00 45.68 -51.49
CA ALA A 253 6.12 46.50 -50.69
C ALA A 253 6.55 47.97 -50.82
N THR A 254 6.27 48.54 -51.98
CA THR A 254 6.03 49.98 -52.14
C THR A 254 4.54 50.20 -51.84
N GLY A 255 4.19 50.93 -50.78
CA GLY A 255 2.80 51.34 -50.56
C GLY A 255 2.40 52.50 -51.48
N PRO A 256 1.15 53.02 -51.41
CA PRO A 256 -0.12 52.34 -51.19
C PRO A 256 -0.99 52.51 -52.46
N GLU A 257 -1.36 51.42 -53.14
CA GLU A 257 -2.58 51.43 -53.96
C GLU A 257 -3.65 50.68 -53.18
N THR A 258 -4.68 51.42 -52.77
CA THR A 258 -5.92 50.88 -52.25
C THR A 258 -6.49 49.90 -53.29
N PRO A 259 -6.56 48.58 -53.02
CA PRO A 259 -7.34 47.72 -53.90
C PRO A 259 -8.80 48.10 -53.66
N SER A 260 -9.41 48.64 -54.71
CA SER A 260 -10.85 48.82 -54.79
C SER A 260 -11.54 47.51 -54.38
N LEU A 261 -12.45 47.63 -53.41
CA LEU A 261 -13.30 46.56 -52.93
C LEU A 261 -14.23 46.11 -54.06
N SER A 262 -13.75 45.23 -54.94
CA SER A 262 -14.60 44.36 -55.73
C SER A 262 -13.77 43.19 -56.27
N LYS A 263 -13.82 42.06 -55.56
CA LYS A 263 -13.67 40.72 -56.16
C LYS A 263 -14.07 39.67 -55.14
N ALA A 264 -14.96 38.81 -55.59
CA ALA A 264 -15.58 37.73 -54.83
C ALA A 264 -14.57 36.93 -54.00
N TRP A 265 -14.99 36.57 -52.79
CA TRP A 265 -14.34 35.62 -51.90
C TRP A 265 -14.26 34.23 -52.55
N HIS A 266 -13.35 34.03 -53.49
CA HIS A 266 -12.96 32.70 -53.92
C HIS A 266 -11.90 32.20 -52.93
N VAL A 267 -12.37 31.65 -51.80
CA VAL A 267 -11.52 30.90 -50.88
C VAL A 267 -10.98 29.70 -51.67
N LYS A 268 -9.67 29.68 -51.92
CA LYS A 268 -9.03 28.57 -52.63
C LYS A 268 -9.29 27.28 -51.84
N PRO A 269 -9.62 26.13 -52.49
CA PRO A 269 -9.95 24.89 -51.78
C PRO A 269 -8.82 24.40 -50.85
N ARG A 270 -7.56 24.73 -51.18
CA ARG A 270 -6.39 24.46 -50.33
C ARG A 270 -6.41 25.25 -49.01
N THR A 271 -6.91 26.48 -49.01
CA THR A 271 -7.05 27.32 -47.81
C THR A 271 -8.15 26.78 -46.91
N LEU A 272 -9.28 26.35 -47.50
CA LEU A 272 -10.37 25.70 -46.77
C LEU A 272 -9.88 24.38 -46.13
N LEU A 273 -9.15 23.55 -46.88
CA LEU A 273 -8.57 22.30 -46.38
C LEU A 273 -7.60 22.55 -45.21
N GLY A 274 -6.77 23.60 -45.30
CA GLY A 274 -5.87 24.00 -44.21
C GLY A 274 -6.61 24.46 -42.95
N ILE A 275 -7.70 25.22 -43.10
CA ILE A 275 -8.55 25.64 -41.97
C ILE A 275 -9.22 24.41 -41.34
N VAL A 276 -9.77 23.50 -42.15
CA VAL A 276 -10.38 22.26 -41.66
C VAL A 276 -9.36 21.39 -40.93
N TYR A 277 -8.13 21.28 -41.45
CA TYR A 277 -7.05 20.55 -40.78
C TYR A 277 -6.74 21.15 -39.40
N VAL A 278 -6.54 22.47 -39.31
CA VAL A 278 -6.25 23.15 -38.04
C VAL A 278 -7.40 23.01 -37.05
N LEU A 279 -8.66 23.16 -37.50
CA LEU A 279 -9.81 22.94 -36.64
C LEU A 279 -9.89 21.49 -36.15
N SER A 280 -9.64 20.52 -37.03
CA SER A 280 -9.66 19.09 -36.69
C SER A 280 -8.56 18.73 -35.69
N THR A 281 -7.36 19.31 -35.81
CA THR A 281 -6.27 19.05 -34.87
C THR A 281 -6.52 19.69 -33.50
N VAL A 282 -7.12 20.89 -33.47
CA VAL A 282 -7.55 21.54 -32.22
C VAL A 282 -8.66 20.74 -31.54
N ILE A 283 -9.70 20.34 -32.29
CA ILE A 283 -10.79 19.51 -31.78
C ILE A 283 -10.25 18.15 -31.30
N GLY A 284 -9.37 17.51 -32.06
CA GLY A 284 -8.74 16.25 -31.67
C GLY A 284 -7.93 16.37 -30.37
N SER A 285 -7.24 17.50 -30.18
CA SER A 285 -6.47 17.77 -28.96
C SER A 285 -7.38 18.02 -27.75
N LEU A 286 -8.49 18.75 -27.92
CA LEU A 286 -9.51 18.94 -26.88
C LEU A 286 -10.20 17.61 -26.52
N PHE A 287 -10.52 16.79 -27.51
CA PHE A 287 -11.13 15.49 -27.31
C PHE A 287 -10.17 14.53 -26.58
N TYR A 288 -8.88 14.53 -26.92
CA TYR A 288 -7.87 13.76 -26.21
C TYR A 288 -7.83 14.12 -24.73
N ILE A 289 -7.77 15.43 -24.40
CA ILE A 289 -7.76 15.89 -23.00
C ILE A 289 -9.05 15.47 -22.29
N TYR A 290 -10.21 15.64 -22.95
CA TYR A 290 -11.50 15.27 -22.39
C TYR A 290 -11.58 13.78 -22.06
N VAL A 291 -11.20 12.91 -23.00
CA VAL A 291 -11.18 11.45 -22.80
C VAL A 291 -10.13 11.03 -21.77
N SER A 292 -8.95 11.64 -21.79
CA SER A 292 -7.88 11.30 -20.83
C SER A 292 -8.20 11.76 -19.41
N THR A 293 -9.15 12.68 -19.21
CA THR A 293 -9.50 13.20 -17.89
C THR A 293 -9.93 12.10 -16.94
N ASP A 294 -10.71 11.11 -17.41
CA ASP A 294 -11.23 10.02 -16.57
C ASP A 294 -10.11 9.09 -16.06
N ALA A 295 -9.18 8.70 -16.95
CA ALA A 295 -8.03 7.88 -16.57
C ALA A 295 -7.02 8.66 -15.71
N MET A 296 -6.81 9.95 -15.97
CA MET A 296 -5.81 10.78 -15.26
C MET A 296 -6.34 11.39 -13.94
N THR A 297 -7.52 10.98 -13.46
CA THR A 297 -8.06 11.43 -12.16
C THR A 297 -7.26 10.93 -10.95
N ASN A 298 -6.49 9.85 -11.12
CA ASN A 298 -5.71 9.21 -10.06
C ASN A 298 -4.35 8.72 -10.56
N ASP A 299 -3.42 8.49 -9.63
CA ASP A 299 -2.05 8.06 -9.93
C ASP A 299 -1.95 6.64 -10.51
N PHE A 300 -2.97 5.81 -10.30
CA PHE A 300 -3.03 4.45 -10.86
C PHE A 300 -3.34 4.44 -12.35
N TRP A 301 -3.82 5.56 -12.90
CA TRP A 301 -4.34 5.65 -14.27
C TRP A 301 -5.52 4.70 -14.51
N TRP A 302 -6.29 4.42 -13.46
CA TRP A 302 -7.45 3.55 -13.50
C TRP A 302 -8.71 4.41 -13.58
N ALA A 303 -9.34 4.42 -14.75
CA ALA A 303 -10.59 5.13 -15.01
C ALA A 303 -11.64 4.90 -13.90
N SER A 304 -12.22 5.99 -13.38
CA SER A 304 -13.26 5.98 -12.34
C SER A 304 -12.91 5.26 -11.02
N PHE A 305 -11.63 4.98 -10.75
CA PHE A 305 -11.23 4.35 -9.49
C PHE A 305 -11.59 5.26 -8.29
N ASN A 306 -12.33 4.70 -7.35
CA ASN A 306 -12.67 5.34 -6.09
C ASN A 306 -12.31 4.43 -4.91
N THR A 307 -11.87 5.02 -3.80
CA THR A 307 -11.50 4.25 -2.61
C THR A 307 -12.73 3.66 -1.92
N SER A 308 -13.87 4.36 -1.95
CA SER A 308 -15.13 3.91 -1.35
C SER A 308 -15.84 2.81 -2.12
N GLY A 309 -15.55 2.62 -3.41
CA GLY A 309 -16.18 1.58 -4.22
C GLY A 309 -15.17 0.49 -4.57
N HIS A 310 -14.30 0.79 -5.54
CA HIS A 310 -13.28 -0.13 -6.05
C HIS A 310 -12.31 -0.57 -4.96
N GLY A 311 -11.85 0.36 -4.10
CA GLY A 311 -10.95 0.04 -2.99
C GLY A 311 -11.54 -0.98 -2.03
N THR A 312 -12.78 -0.76 -1.58
CA THR A 312 -13.49 -1.69 -0.69
C THR A 312 -13.85 -3.01 -1.39
N PHE A 313 -14.19 -2.99 -2.67
CA PHE A 313 -14.44 -4.21 -3.45
C PHE A 313 -13.21 -5.11 -3.48
N LEU A 314 -12.05 -4.55 -3.83
CA LEU A 314 -10.79 -5.28 -3.82
C LEU A 314 -10.43 -5.78 -2.41
N ALA A 315 -10.62 -4.95 -1.39
CA ALA A 315 -10.39 -5.35 0.00
C ALA A 315 -11.26 -6.53 0.43
N THR A 316 -12.54 -6.53 0.06
CA THR A 316 -13.50 -7.62 0.32
C THR A 316 -13.09 -8.87 -0.44
N LEU A 317 -12.82 -8.75 -1.74
CA LEU A 317 -12.40 -9.85 -2.60
C LEU A 317 -11.11 -10.53 -2.07
N PHE A 318 -10.05 -9.75 -1.81
CA PHE A 318 -8.82 -10.31 -1.25
C PHE A 318 -9.06 -10.92 0.13
N THR A 319 -9.86 -10.28 0.99
CA THR A 319 -10.13 -10.81 2.34
C THR A 319 -10.91 -12.13 2.30
N GLN A 320 -11.85 -12.30 1.38
CA GLN A 320 -12.59 -13.56 1.22
C GLN A 320 -11.73 -14.64 0.56
N GLN A 321 -11.03 -14.32 -0.52
CA GLN A 321 -10.26 -15.31 -1.28
C GLN A 321 -9.02 -15.81 -0.54
N LEU A 322 -8.31 -14.93 0.17
CA LEU A 322 -7.13 -15.32 0.96
C LEU A 322 -7.47 -16.22 2.15
N GLN A 323 -8.74 -16.32 2.56
CA GLN A 323 -9.14 -17.28 3.60
C GLN A 323 -9.26 -18.72 3.10
N THR A 324 -9.39 -18.90 1.79
CA THR A 324 -9.73 -20.20 1.18
C THR A 324 -8.75 -20.63 0.11
N THR A 325 -7.80 -19.75 -0.26
CA THR A 325 -6.90 -19.94 -1.38
C THR A 325 -5.55 -19.26 -1.13
N PHE A 326 -4.46 -19.98 -1.39
CA PHE A 326 -3.09 -19.46 -1.25
C PHE A 326 -2.64 -18.61 -2.45
N SER A 327 -3.11 -18.93 -3.65
CA SER A 327 -2.72 -18.22 -4.88
C SER A 327 -3.74 -18.44 -6.00
N ILE A 328 -4.09 -17.37 -6.71
CA ILE A 328 -4.90 -17.40 -7.93
C ILE A 328 -4.13 -16.62 -9.02
N PRO A 329 -3.44 -17.32 -9.94
CA PRO A 329 -2.73 -16.65 -11.03
C PRO A 329 -3.73 -16.10 -12.05
N HIS A 330 -3.43 -14.92 -12.61
CA HIS A 330 -4.20 -14.32 -13.70
C HIS A 330 -5.71 -14.14 -13.39
N LEU A 331 -6.02 -13.68 -12.18
CA LEU A 331 -7.38 -13.33 -11.80
C LEU A 331 -7.94 -12.24 -12.72
N ASP A 332 -9.03 -12.55 -13.42
CA ASP A 332 -9.77 -11.62 -14.25
C ASP A 332 -10.96 -11.04 -13.47
N LEU A 333 -10.84 -9.78 -13.06
CA LEU A 333 -11.86 -9.05 -12.31
C LEU A 333 -13.16 -8.82 -13.11
N THR A 334 -13.16 -9.07 -14.41
CA THR A 334 -14.37 -8.93 -15.25
C THR A 334 -15.26 -10.16 -15.25
N ARG A 335 -14.79 -11.29 -14.69
CA ARG A 335 -15.60 -12.50 -14.56
C ARG A 335 -16.68 -12.31 -13.48
N LEU A 336 -17.88 -12.75 -13.81
CA LEU A 336 -19.05 -12.67 -12.91
C LEU A 336 -18.89 -13.51 -11.65
N ASP A 337 -18.03 -14.54 -11.68
CA ASP A 337 -17.69 -15.40 -10.53
C ASP A 337 -17.12 -14.62 -9.33
N TRP A 338 -16.57 -13.42 -9.57
CA TRP A 338 -15.98 -12.54 -8.57
C TRP A 338 -16.86 -11.34 -8.22
N SER A 339 -18.12 -11.34 -8.66
CA SER A 339 -19.07 -10.31 -8.27
C SER A 339 -19.30 -10.36 -6.75
N ASP A 340 -19.53 -9.18 -6.18
CA ASP A 340 -19.83 -9.05 -4.77
C ASP A 340 -21.11 -8.24 -4.56
N ASN A 341 -22.00 -8.81 -3.76
CA ASN A 341 -23.30 -8.24 -3.40
C ASN A 341 -23.36 -7.83 -1.92
N SER A 342 -22.24 -7.94 -1.19
CA SER A 342 -22.19 -7.54 0.23
C SER A 342 -22.35 -6.03 0.43
N ASN A 343 -22.00 -5.23 -0.58
CA ASN A 343 -22.04 -3.77 -0.53
C ASN A 343 -22.68 -3.17 -1.78
N ARG A 344 -23.27 -1.99 -1.61
CA ARG A 344 -23.66 -1.11 -2.72
C ARG A 344 -22.48 -0.21 -3.09
N TYR A 345 -21.65 -0.64 -4.03
CA TYR A 345 -20.42 0.06 -4.42
C TYR A 345 -20.61 1.42 -5.12
N ASN A 346 -21.87 1.82 -5.36
CA ASN A 346 -22.22 3.13 -5.92
C ASN A 346 -22.46 4.22 -4.85
N THR A 347 -22.33 3.90 -3.56
CA THR A 347 -22.54 4.85 -2.46
C THR A 347 -21.23 5.55 -2.05
N SER A 348 -21.37 6.58 -1.21
CA SER A 348 -20.23 7.36 -0.69
C SER A 348 -19.46 6.64 0.44
N ALA A 349 -20.00 5.55 0.97
CA ALA A 349 -19.39 4.77 2.04
C ALA A 349 -19.81 3.30 1.94
N THR A 350 -18.81 2.43 2.00
CA THR A 350 -18.93 0.97 2.06
C THR A 350 -18.02 0.45 3.17
N SER A 351 -18.26 -0.76 3.64
CA SER A 351 -17.46 -1.39 4.68
C SER A 351 -17.04 -2.79 4.25
N PHE A 352 -15.93 -3.27 4.81
CA PHE A 352 -15.55 -4.66 4.71
C PHE A 352 -15.15 -5.16 6.11
N SER A 353 -15.33 -6.44 6.37
CA SER A 353 -14.99 -7.07 7.65
C SER A 353 -13.77 -7.96 7.50
N VAL A 354 -12.92 -7.97 8.51
CA VAL A 354 -11.76 -8.86 8.61
C VAL A 354 -12.04 -9.89 9.71
N PRO A 355 -11.94 -11.20 9.43
CA PRO A 355 -12.15 -12.21 10.46
C PRO A 355 -11.19 -12.05 11.62
N MET A 356 -11.70 -12.19 12.84
CA MET A 356 -10.91 -12.04 14.06
C MET A 356 -9.73 -13.03 14.13
N LEU A 357 -9.86 -14.21 13.52
CA LEU A 357 -8.83 -15.25 13.49
C LEU A 357 -7.89 -15.17 12.29
N TYR A 358 -7.99 -14.11 11.45
CA TYR A 358 -7.22 -14.00 10.22
C TYR A 358 -5.71 -14.09 10.44
N ALA A 359 -5.15 -13.36 11.41
CA ALA A 359 -3.73 -13.44 11.72
C ALA A 359 -3.29 -14.83 12.21
N SER A 360 -4.20 -15.58 12.85
CA SER A 360 -3.92 -16.97 13.26
C SER A 360 -3.90 -17.93 12.09
N MET A 361 -4.73 -17.69 11.07
CA MET A 361 -4.70 -18.43 9.80
C MET A 361 -3.39 -18.17 9.08
N VAL A 362 -3.01 -16.90 8.87
CA VAL A 362 -1.75 -16.51 8.21
C VAL A 362 -0.53 -17.15 8.87
N GLN A 363 -0.51 -17.26 10.21
CA GLN A 363 0.59 -17.96 10.90
C GLN A 363 0.75 -19.42 10.44
N ASN A 364 -0.35 -20.11 10.16
CA ASN A 364 -0.31 -21.49 9.67
C ASN A 364 0.08 -21.57 8.19
N GLU A 365 -0.32 -20.58 7.38
CA GLU A 365 0.04 -20.52 5.95
C GLU A 365 1.54 -20.26 5.74
N VAL A 366 2.09 -19.30 6.49
CA VAL A 366 3.50 -18.89 6.40
C VAL A 366 4.37 -19.72 7.34
N ASN A 367 4.21 -21.06 7.27
CA ASN A 367 4.85 -22.00 8.20
C ASN A 367 5.85 -22.96 7.53
N THR A 368 6.45 -22.56 6.42
CA THR A 368 7.56 -23.32 5.82
C THR A 368 8.78 -23.28 6.73
N LEU A 369 9.58 -24.35 6.78
CA LEU A 369 10.77 -24.41 7.65
C LEU A 369 11.71 -23.22 7.43
N GLN A 370 11.90 -22.79 6.18
CA GLN A 370 12.74 -21.63 5.85
C GLN A 370 12.17 -20.32 6.41
N ALA A 371 10.86 -20.09 6.27
CA ALA A 371 10.19 -18.92 6.82
C ALA A 371 10.27 -18.90 8.35
N VAL A 372 10.12 -20.06 9.00
CA VAL A 372 10.29 -20.16 10.45
C VAL A 372 11.73 -19.87 10.87
N ILE A 373 12.73 -20.41 10.19
CA ILE A 373 14.14 -20.16 10.50
C ILE A 373 14.47 -18.66 10.36
N ASP A 374 14.02 -18.02 9.29
CA ASP A 374 14.18 -16.57 9.10
C ASP A 374 13.45 -15.79 10.21
N GLY A 375 12.23 -16.20 10.56
CA GLY A 375 11.46 -15.63 11.66
C GLY A 375 12.17 -15.72 13.01
N LEU A 376 12.71 -16.90 13.36
CA LEU A 376 13.45 -17.12 14.61
C LEU A 376 14.71 -16.24 14.69
N ARG A 377 15.40 -16.00 13.57
CA ARG A 377 16.60 -15.15 13.50
C ARG A 377 16.31 -13.67 13.63
N ARG A 378 15.15 -13.22 13.17
CA ARG A 378 14.71 -11.81 13.24
C ARG A 378 13.96 -11.47 14.53
N MET A 379 13.44 -12.48 15.22
CA MET A 379 12.71 -12.31 16.47
C MET A 379 13.64 -11.84 17.59
N ASP A 380 13.13 -10.97 18.46
CA ASP A 380 13.80 -10.63 19.73
C ASP A 380 14.00 -11.90 20.57
N GLY A 381 15.25 -12.17 20.96
CA GLY A 381 15.61 -13.35 21.74
C GLY A 381 14.90 -13.45 23.09
N CYS A 382 14.48 -12.32 23.67
CA CYS A 382 13.69 -12.29 24.89
C CYS A 382 12.27 -12.84 24.69
N LEU A 383 11.75 -12.83 23.46
CA LEU A 383 10.41 -13.33 23.11
C LEU A 383 10.39 -14.81 22.69
N LEU A 384 11.55 -15.45 22.45
CA LEU A 384 11.62 -16.84 21.99
C LEU A 384 10.98 -17.84 22.98
N PRO A 385 11.21 -17.76 24.31
CA PRO A 385 10.54 -18.67 25.25
C PRO A 385 9.02 -18.47 25.37
N TRP A 386 8.47 -17.39 24.79
CA TRP A 386 7.03 -17.14 24.71
C TRP A 386 6.38 -17.76 23.47
N ILE A 387 7.14 -18.45 22.61
CA ILE A 387 6.56 -19.30 21.56
C ILE A 387 5.71 -20.39 22.22
N ALA A 388 4.45 -20.46 21.82
CA ALA A 388 3.47 -21.38 22.40
C ALA A 388 3.75 -22.80 21.95
N THR A 389 4.51 -23.53 22.73
CA THR A 389 4.83 -24.93 22.46
C THR A 389 5.21 -25.65 23.75
N THR A 390 4.95 -26.96 23.77
CA THR A 390 5.36 -27.85 24.84
C THR A 390 6.62 -28.56 24.38
N TYR A 391 7.75 -28.18 24.95
CA TYR A 391 9.04 -28.76 24.62
C TYR A 391 9.16 -30.19 25.15
N CYS A 392 9.55 -31.10 24.28
CA CYS A 392 9.74 -32.52 24.55
C CYS A 392 11.21 -32.92 24.56
N TYR A 393 12.05 -32.23 23.79
CA TYR A 393 13.47 -32.56 23.65
C TYR A 393 14.33 -31.31 23.70
N VAL A 394 15.55 -31.45 24.23
CA VAL A 394 16.53 -30.37 24.20
C VAL A 394 17.18 -30.26 22.83
N ASP A 395 17.59 -31.39 22.27
CA ASP A 395 18.38 -31.50 21.04
C ASP A 395 17.61 -32.25 19.93
N LEU A 396 17.98 -31.99 18.68
CA LEU A 396 17.37 -32.65 17.52
C LEU A 396 17.65 -34.17 17.48
N ASN A 397 18.71 -34.63 18.16
CA ASN A 397 19.05 -36.04 18.26
C ASN A 397 18.28 -36.77 19.37
N ARG A 398 17.38 -36.07 20.09
CA ARG A 398 16.49 -36.64 21.13
C ARG A 398 17.26 -37.30 22.28
N THR A 399 18.43 -36.79 22.61
CA THR A 399 19.28 -37.36 23.68
C THR A 399 18.80 -36.95 25.07
N TRP A 400 18.25 -35.74 25.21
CA TRP A 400 17.67 -35.27 26.47
C TRP A 400 16.19 -34.95 26.33
N GLU A 401 15.42 -35.39 27.31
CA GLU A 401 13.97 -35.22 27.35
C GLU A 401 13.60 -34.03 28.24
N LEU A 402 12.57 -33.27 27.84
CA LEU A 402 12.16 -32.01 28.49
C LEU A 402 10.68 -31.98 28.88
N ALA A 403 9.87 -32.97 28.49
CA ALA A 403 8.44 -32.91 28.77
C ALA A 403 8.14 -32.97 30.29
N VAL A 404 7.09 -32.27 30.71
CA VAL A 404 6.68 -32.17 32.13
C VAL A 404 6.18 -33.50 32.73
N SER A 405 5.74 -34.46 31.90
CA SER A 405 5.29 -35.79 32.34
C SER A 405 5.72 -36.89 31.35
N SER A 406 5.76 -38.15 31.81
CA SER A 406 6.10 -39.30 30.97
C SER A 406 5.09 -39.51 29.86
N TYR A 407 3.79 -39.35 30.18
CA TYR A 407 2.72 -39.38 29.18
C TYR A 407 2.92 -38.30 28.12
N ARG A 408 3.26 -37.06 28.53
CA ARG A 408 3.53 -35.98 27.57
C ARG A 408 4.69 -36.32 26.65
N GLN A 409 5.76 -36.90 27.19
CA GLN A 409 6.93 -37.33 26.43
C GLN A 409 6.57 -38.39 25.37
N SER A 410 5.68 -39.34 25.69
CA SER A 410 5.35 -40.45 24.78
C SER A 410 4.44 -40.05 23.62
N VAL A 411 3.70 -38.94 23.73
CA VAL A 411 2.77 -38.46 22.69
C VAL A 411 3.30 -37.22 21.94
N CYS A 412 4.60 -36.95 22.03
CA CYS A 412 5.24 -35.86 21.28
C CYS A 412 5.33 -36.18 19.79
N ASP A 413 4.95 -35.22 18.95
CA ASP A 413 5.15 -35.33 17.51
C ASP A 413 6.60 -35.03 17.15
N MET A 414 7.37 -36.08 16.90
CA MET A 414 8.79 -35.99 16.58
C MET A 414 9.05 -35.29 15.24
N ALA A 415 8.07 -35.19 14.34
CA ALA A 415 8.20 -34.50 13.06
C ALA A 415 8.01 -32.97 13.20
N ASN A 416 7.51 -32.49 14.33
CA ASN A 416 7.29 -31.07 14.60
C ASN A 416 8.53 -30.41 15.22
N GLY A 417 9.19 -29.50 14.51
CA GLY A 417 10.35 -28.77 15.02
C GLY A 417 10.07 -27.92 16.26
N ALA A 418 8.81 -27.55 16.53
CA ALA A 418 8.45 -26.73 17.68
C ALA A 418 8.57 -27.45 19.03
N VAL A 419 8.65 -28.79 19.05
CA VAL A 419 8.81 -29.54 20.32
C VAL A 419 10.27 -29.65 20.77
N TYR A 420 11.21 -29.13 19.98
CA TYR A 420 12.64 -29.18 20.26
C TYR A 420 13.15 -27.81 20.70
N LEU A 421 14.04 -27.78 21.68
CA LEU A 421 14.65 -26.53 22.16
C LEU A 421 15.77 -26.04 21.23
N GLU A 422 16.52 -26.96 20.62
CA GLU A 422 17.66 -26.66 19.73
C GLU A 422 17.35 -25.67 18.60
N PRO A 423 16.22 -25.75 17.86
CA PRO A 423 15.83 -24.76 16.85
C PRO A 423 15.91 -23.30 17.33
N ILE A 424 15.36 -23.00 18.52
CA ILE A 424 15.36 -21.63 19.05
C ILE A 424 16.74 -21.22 19.57
N LEU A 425 17.53 -22.16 20.11
CA LEU A 425 18.88 -21.88 20.63
C LEU A 425 19.89 -21.65 19.51
N ARG A 426 19.73 -22.33 18.37
CA ARG A 426 20.63 -22.20 17.20
C ARG A 426 20.35 -20.96 16.36
N ASN A 427 19.07 -20.59 16.24
CA ASN A 427 18.64 -19.56 15.31
C ASN A 427 18.29 -18.23 15.98
N GLY A 428 17.97 -18.23 17.28
CA GLY A 428 17.68 -17.02 18.02
C GLY A 428 18.88 -16.09 18.16
N ASN A 429 18.62 -14.79 18.36
CA ASN A 429 19.67 -13.84 18.74
C ASN A 429 20.24 -14.24 20.12
N GLN A 430 21.47 -14.75 20.12
CA GLN A 430 22.13 -15.25 21.32
C GLN A 430 22.36 -14.15 22.37
N GLY A 431 22.61 -12.90 21.96
CA GLY A 431 22.84 -11.79 22.88
C GLY A 431 21.61 -11.45 23.71
N ASP A 432 20.44 -11.36 23.04
CA ASP A 432 19.16 -11.07 23.69
C ASP A 432 18.69 -12.26 24.55
N LEU A 433 18.84 -13.48 24.01
CA LEU A 433 18.46 -14.70 24.73
C LEU A 433 19.28 -14.89 26.01
N GLU A 434 20.60 -14.71 25.96
CA GLU A 434 21.47 -14.80 27.13
C GLU A 434 21.12 -13.72 28.17
N LYS A 435 20.87 -12.49 27.71
CA LYS A 435 20.50 -11.36 28.57
C LYS A 435 19.20 -11.59 29.34
N CYS A 436 18.17 -12.13 28.69
CA CYS A 436 16.86 -12.32 29.31
C CYS A 436 16.69 -13.67 30.01
N TRP A 437 17.32 -14.73 29.49
CA TRP A 437 17.01 -16.11 29.88
C TRP A 437 18.26 -16.95 30.19
N GLY A 438 19.48 -16.42 30.06
CA GLY A 438 20.73 -17.19 30.23
C GLY A 438 20.84 -17.88 31.59
N ALA A 439 20.53 -17.18 32.68
CA ALA A 439 20.52 -17.78 34.03
C ALA A 439 19.50 -18.91 34.16
N SER A 440 18.28 -18.70 33.67
CA SER A 440 17.20 -19.68 33.73
C SER A 440 17.50 -20.91 32.86
N LEU A 441 18.03 -20.72 31.65
CA LEU A 441 18.45 -21.81 30.75
C LEU A 441 19.63 -22.58 31.34
N THR A 442 20.53 -21.91 32.05
CA THR A 442 21.65 -22.53 32.75
C THR A 442 21.15 -23.47 33.85
N ILE A 443 20.30 -22.96 34.76
CA ILE A 443 19.70 -23.75 35.84
C ILE A 443 18.83 -24.89 35.29
N GLY A 444 17.98 -24.60 34.30
CA GLY A 444 16.99 -25.53 33.80
C GLY A 444 17.58 -26.63 32.93
N VAL A 445 18.60 -26.31 32.12
CA VAL A 445 19.09 -27.17 31.04
C VAL A 445 20.60 -27.35 31.11
N PHE A 446 21.38 -26.26 31.02
CA PHE A 446 22.81 -26.40 30.75
C PHE A 446 23.62 -27.01 31.90
N ASP A 447 23.31 -26.72 33.17
CA ASP A 447 24.04 -27.25 34.33
C ASP A 447 24.08 -28.78 34.35
N TYR A 448 22.95 -29.42 34.01
CA TYR A 448 22.90 -30.87 33.91
C TYR A 448 23.65 -31.39 32.67
N LEU A 449 23.48 -30.74 31.52
CA LEU A 449 24.16 -31.14 30.28
C LEU A 449 25.69 -31.07 30.42
N GLU A 450 26.22 -30.10 31.17
CA GLU A 450 27.66 -29.94 31.43
C GLU A 450 28.27 -31.09 32.22
N THR A 451 27.46 -31.90 32.91
CA THR A 451 27.95 -33.11 33.58
C THR A 451 28.34 -34.23 32.60
N THR A 452 27.95 -34.11 31.33
CA THR A 452 28.21 -35.11 30.28
C THR A 452 29.12 -34.56 29.19
N GLN A 453 30.01 -35.40 28.65
CA GLN A 453 30.90 -35.00 27.55
C GLN A 453 30.11 -34.59 26.29
N TYR A 454 29.02 -35.32 25.99
CA TYR A 454 28.15 -35.02 24.84
C TYR A 454 27.45 -33.67 25.00
N GLY A 455 26.96 -33.33 26.20
CA GLY A 455 26.34 -32.03 26.49
C GLY A 455 27.31 -30.86 26.35
N GLN A 456 28.56 -31.01 26.80
CA GLN A 456 29.60 -30.00 26.61
C GLN A 456 29.88 -29.74 25.12
N MET A 457 30.01 -30.79 24.32
CA MET A 457 30.23 -30.67 22.86
C MET A 457 29.03 -30.04 22.14
N TRP A 458 27.81 -30.44 22.50
CA TRP A 458 26.59 -29.87 21.96
C TRP A 458 26.47 -28.37 22.30
N ARG A 459 26.73 -27.97 23.55
CA ARG A 459 26.73 -26.55 23.97
C ARG A 459 27.74 -25.72 23.18
N GLN A 460 28.93 -26.26 22.90
CA GLN A 460 29.91 -25.59 22.04
C GLN A 460 29.45 -25.47 20.59
N SER A 461 28.68 -26.46 20.09
CA SER A 461 28.14 -26.43 18.72
C SER A 461 27.15 -25.28 18.49
N LEU A 462 26.38 -24.91 19.52
CA LEU A 462 25.41 -23.80 19.47
C LEU A 462 26.08 -22.43 19.31
N ARG A 463 27.37 -22.29 19.66
CA ARG A 463 28.12 -21.03 19.52
C ARG A 463 28.75 -20.83 18.14
N ARG A 464 28.60 -21.80 17.24
CA ARG A 464 29.12 -21.68 15.88
C ARG A 464 28.30 -20.66 15.08
N PRO A 465 28.89 -20.01 14.06
CA PRO A 465 28.13 -19.14 13.17
C PRO A 465 26.91 -19.88 12.59
N PRO A 466 25.74 -19.22 12.50
CA PRO A 466 24.54 -19.84 11.97
C PRO A 466 24.74 -20.23 10.50
N LEU A 467 24.20 -21.38 10.11
CA LEU A 467 24.18 -21.82 8.71
C LEU A 467 23.32 -20.89 7.84
N SER A 468 23.39 -21.02 6.52
CA SER A 468 22.40 -20.36 5.65
C SER A 468 20.99 -20.87 6.00
N ILE A 469 19.94 -20.10 5.67
CA ILE A 469 18.55 -20.49 5.95
C ILE A 469 18.21 -21.82 5.26
N ALA A 470 18.69 -22.01 4.02
CA ALA A 470 18.49 -23.23 3.27
C ALA A 470 19.22 -24.43 3.90
N ASP A 471 20.47 -24.26 4.30
CA ASP A 471 21.27 -25.35 4.89
C ASP A 471 20.75 -25.75 6.29
N GLU A 472 20.28 -24.79 7.08
CA GLU A 472 19.66 -25.05 8.37
C GLU A 472 18.34 -25.81 8.20
N ALA A 473 17.53 -25.47 7.18
CA ALA A 473 16.31 -26.22 6.86
C ALA A 473 16.63 -27.66 6.45
N ILE A 474 17.68 -27.87 5.65
CA ILE A 474 18.16 -29.22 5.30
C ILE A 474 18.63 -29.96 6.56
N TYR A 475 19.37 -29.30 7.46
CA TYR A 475 19.80 -29.88 8.73
C TYR A 475 18.60 -30.32 9.60
N TRP A 476 17.52 -29.55 9.65
CA TRP A 476 16.29 -29.94 10.36
C TRP A 476 15.65 -31.16 9.71
N GLN A 477 15.57 -31.18 8.37
CA GLN A 477 14.99 -32.28 7.61
C GLN A 477 15.79 -33.59 7.75
N THR A 478 17.12 -33.53 7.81
CA THR A 478 17.95 -34.73 8.05
C THR A 478 17.73 -35.33 9.45
N HIS A 479 17.27 -34.52 10.41
CA HIS A 479 16.83 -34.98 11.74
C HIS A 479 15.35 -35.38 11.81
N GLY A 480 14.65 -35.42 10.66
CA GLY A 480 13.27 -35.90 10.55
C GLY A 480 12.20 -34.83 10.78
N LEU A 481 12.56 -33.56 10.90
CA LEU A 481 11.61 -32.46 11.04
C LEU A 481 10.94 -32.14 9.70
N ARG A 482 9.61 -32.05 9.70
CA ARG A 482 8.80 -31.77 8.50
C ARG A 482 8.13 -30.41 8.54
N PHE A 483 7.71 -29.97 9.72
CA PHE A 483 6.98 -28.71 9.92
C PHE A 483 7.32 -28.14 11.30
N TYR A 484 6.91 -26.90 11.58
CA TYR A 484 7.10 -26.25 12.87
C TYR A 484 5.76 -25.66 13.32
N GLU A 485 4.91 -26.44 13.98
CA GLU A 485 3.58 -25.98 14.38
C GLU A 485 3.55 -25.58 15.85
N THR A 486 3.10 -24.35 16.11
CA THR A 486 2.91 -23.82 17.47
C THR A 486 1.50 -24.12 17.97
N GLN A 487 1.41 -24.43 19.26
CA GLN A 487 0.16 -24.72 19.95
C GLN A 487 -0.71 -23.47 20.05
N TRP A 488 -2.02 -23.66 20.18
CA TRP A 488 -2.98 -22.57 20.39
C TRP A 488 -2.77 -21.94 21.78
N GLN A 489 -3.06 -20.64 21.86
CA GLN A 489 -2.95 -19.85 23.09
C GLN A 489 -3.79 -18.58 22.99
N ASN A 490 -4.04 -17.95 24.15
CA ASN A 490 -4.74 -16.66 24.29
C ASN A 490 -4.04 -15.69 25.24
N TYR A 491 -2.71 -15.76 25.35
CA TYR A 491 -1.87 -14.77 26.04
C TYR A 491 -1.14 -13.81 25.09
N LYS A 492 -1.29 -14.03 23.78
CA LYS A 492 -0.67 -13.27 22.71
C LYS A 492 -1.68 -13.08 21.58
N SER A 493 -1.90 -11.82 21.20
CA SER A 493 -2.58 -11.46 19.97
C SER A 493 -1.58 -11.47 18.81
N LEU A 494 -1.97 -12.05 17.68
CA LEU A 494 -1.15 -12.07 16.47
C LEU A 494 -1.49 -10.85 15.61
N GLY A 495 -0.46 -10.10 15.22
CA GLY A 495 -0.57 -8.99 14.29
C GLY A 495 -0.37 -9.46 12.84
N VAL A 496 -0.98 -8.74 11.89
CA VAL A 496 -0.77 -8.95 10.46
C VAL A 496 -0.69 -7.60 9.75
N ILE A 497 0.21 -7.49 8.78
CA ILE A 497 0.24 -6.39 7.82
C ILE A 497 0.12 -7.02 6.44
N GLU A 498 -0.94 -6.65 5.73
CA GLU A 498 -1.22 -7.18 4.40
C GLU A 498 -1.42 -6.04 3.41
N THR A 499 -0.68 -6.10 2.31
CA THR A 499 -0.67 -5.09 1.25
C THR A 499 -0.86 -5.77 -0.11
N TYR A 500 -1.58 -5.10 -1.00
CA TYR A 500 -1.63 -5.43 -2.43
C TYR A 500 -1.11 -4.25 -3.23
N SER A 501 -0.64 -4.48 -4.45
CA SER A 501 -0.13 -3.41 -5.29
C SER A 501 -0.95 -3.28 -6.57
N VAL A 502 -1.35 -2.05 -6.91
CA VAL A 502 -1.95 -1.73 -8.21
C VAL A 502 -0.83 -1.28 -9.15
N ALA A 503 -0.60 -2.04 -10.22
CA ALA A 503 0.39 -1.70 -11.24
C ALA A 503 -0.29 -1.03 -12.44
N ASN A 504 0.21 0.13 -12.85
CA ASN A 504 -0.30 0.85 -14.02
C ASN A 504 0.39 0.39 -15.32
N ALA A 505 -0.15 0.82 -16.47
CA ALA A 505 0.38 0.47 -17.79
C ALA A 505 1.81 0.97 -18.07
N LEU A 506 2.32 1.91 -17.26
CA LEU A 506 3.68 2.44 -17.36
C LEU A 506 4.69 1.63 -16.53
N GLY A 507 4.23 0.63 -15.77
CA GLY A 507 5.07 -0.24 -14.94
C GLY A 507 5.31 0.29 -13.51
N PHE A 508 4.63 1.36 -13.09
CA PHE A 508 4.66 1.81 -11.71
C PHE A 508 3.65 1.01 -10.87
N ALA A 509 4.10 0.51 -9.72
CA ALA A 509 3.27 -0.24 -8.78
C ALA A 509 3.08 0.57 -7.49
N TYR A 510 1.83 0.66 -7.04
CA TYR A 510 1.45 1.42 -5.85
C TYR A 510 0.89 0.49 -4.78
N PRO A 511 1.59 0.34 -3.64
CA PRO A 511 1.13 -0.53 -2.57
C PRO A 511 -0.03 0.11 -1.78
N LEU A 512 -1.05 -0.69 -1.50
CA LEU A 512 -2.24 -0.36 -0.72
C LEU A 512 -2.39 -1.38 0.41
N THR A 513 -2.45 -0.89 1.64
CA THR A 513 -2.62 -1.74 2.83
C THR A 513 -4.10 -2.11 2.99
N ILE A 514 -4.40 -3.41 3.05
CA ILE A 514 -5.75 -3.93 3.31
C ILE A 514 -5.96 -4.14 4.80
N LYS A 515 -4.97 -4.75 5.47
CA LYS A 515 -5.07 -5.16 6.87
C LYS A 515 -3.85 -4.69 7.61
N SER A 516 -4.06 -4.11 8.78
CA SER A 516 -2.99 -3.74 9.71
C SER A 516 -3.48 -3.97 11.13
N SER A 517 -2.86 -4.93 11.81
CA SER A 517 -3.07 -5.17 13.24
C SER A 517 -1.72 -5.36 13.93
N ASN A 518 -1.64 -4.88 15.16
CA ASN A 518 -0.43 -5.03 15.98
C ASN A 518 -0.51 -6.31 16.81
N GLY A 519 0.62 -6.99 16.98
CA GLY A 519 0.74 -8.12 17.90
C GLY A 519 1.08 -7.64 19.30
N SER A 520 0.46 -8.22 20.33
CA SER A 520 0.71 -7.86 21.73
C SER A 520 0.66 -9.08 22.66
N LEU A 521 1.34 -8.98 23.80
CA LEU A 521 1.29 -9.97 24.88
C LEU A 521 0.41 -9.44 26.02
N HIS A 522 -0.46 -10.29 26.55
CA HIS A 522 -1.39 -9.99 27.65
C HIS A 522 -1.45 -11.16 28.65
N THR A 523 -0.32 -11.41 29.32
CA THR A 523 -0.11 -12.55 30.22
C THR A 523 -0.94 -12.50 31.51
N THR A 524 -1.56 -11.38 31.85
CA THR A 524 -2.40 -11.20 33.05
C THR A 524 -3.85 -11.59 32.84
N GLN A 525 -4.36 -11.50 31.60
CA GLN A 525 -5.76 -11.77 31.26
C GLN A 525 -5.95 -13.13 30.61
N GLN A 526 -4.90 -13.89 30.36
CA GLN A 526 -4.97 -15.16 29.65
C GLN A 526 -5.59 -16.28 30.50
N THR A 527 -6.20 -17.27 29.83
CA THR A 527 -6.69 -18.51 30.47
C THR A 527 -5.98 -19.78 29.99
N SER A 528 -5.29 -19.73 28.85
CA SER A 528 -4.59 -20.86 28.22
C SER A 528 -3.46 -21.49 29.05
N PHE A 529 -2.88 -20.78 30.03
CA PHE A 529 -1.86 -21.29 30.94
C PHE A 529 -2.34 -22.46 31.80
N LYS A 530 -3.65 -22.61 31.99
CA LYS A 530 -4.20 -23.79 32.67
C LYS A 530 -3.92 -25.08 31.89
N MET A 531 -3.90 -25.00 30.56
CA MET A 531 -3.70 -26.15 29.69
C MET A 531 -2.23 -26.44 29.46
N GLN A 532 -1.45 -25.41 29.12
CA GLN A 532 -0.02 -25.52 28.91
C GLN A 532 0.69 -24.22 29.28
N TRP A 533 1.84 -24.33 29.95
CA TRP A 533 2.72 -23.19 30.16
C TRP A 533 3.69 -23.01 28.99
N PRO A 534 3.92 -21.77 28.52
CA PRO A 534 5.05 -21.51 27.64
C PRO A 534 6.36 -21.74 28.40
N LEU A 535 7.45 -21.95 27.66
CA LEU A 535 8.79 -22.15 28.24
C LEU A 535 9.19 -20.98 29.14
N ALA A 536 8.82 -19.75 28.79
CA ALA A 536 9.04 -18.57 29.64
C ALA A 536 8.53 -18.76 31.08
N SER A 537 7.34 -19.34 31.25
CA SER A 537 6.75 -19.60 32.56
C SER A 537 7.49 -20.71 33.33
N LEU A 538 7.97 -21.74 32.63
CA LEU A 538 8.80 -22.79 33.24
C LEU A 538 10.16 -22.24 33.69
N LEU A 539 10.82 -21.43 32.84
CA LEU A 539 12.11 -20.78 33.13
C LEU A 539 12.00 -19.79 34.30
N TRP A 540 10.90 -19.04 34.37
CA TRP A 540 10.60 -18.21 35.53
C TRP A 540 10.38 -19.05 36.79
N ALA A 541 9.63 -20.14 36.70
CA ALA A 541 9.34 -20.97 37.86
C ALA A 541 10.62 -21.56 38.48
N ILE A 542 11.59 -21.99 37.70
CA ILE A 542 12.83 -22.57 38.25
C ILE A 542 13.82 -21.55 38.84
N THR A 543 13.58 -20.24 38.68
CA THR A 543 14.46 -19.18 39.20
C THR A 543 13.88 -18.48 40.43
N VAL A 544 12.56 -18.50 40.60
CA VAL A 544 11.89 -17.80 41.71
C VAL A 544 11.57 -18.75 42.87
N ASN A 545 12.06 -18.44 44.07
CA ASN A 545 11.87 -19.27 45.27
C ASN A 545 10.39 -19.52 45.64
N SER A 546 9.49 -18.57 45.37
CA SER A 546 8.06 -18.71 45.68
C SER A 546 7.32 -19.72 44.79
N SER A 547 7.87 -20.10 43.63
CA SER A 547 7.24 -21.08 42.72
C SER A 547 7.25 -22.50 43.28
N GLY A 548 8.20 -22.81 44.16
CA GLY A 548 8.46 -24.16 44.67
C GLY A 548 9.31 -25.04 43.74
N LEU A 549 9.72 -24.55 42.57
CA LEU A 549 10.62 -25.25 41.63
C LEU A 549 12.03 -24.65 41.56
N SER A 550 12.35 -23.67 42.41
CA SER A 550 13.64 -22.97 42.38
C SER A 550 14.84 -23.91 42.42
N GLY A 551 15.79 -23.71 41.51
CA GLY A 551 17.01 -24.52 41.37
C GLY A 551 16.79 -25.93 40.81
N SER A 552 15.59 -26.25 40.32
CA SER A 552 15.29 -27.54 39.68
C SER A 552 15.67 -27.52 38.21
N SER A 553 16.03 -28.69 37.68
CA SER A 553 16.28 -28.89 36.25
C SER A 553 14.99 -29.25 35.53
N LEU A 554 14.84 -28.78 34.28
CA LEU A 554 13.75 -29.15 33.38
C LEU A 554 14.04 -30.43 32.60
N VAL A 555 15.30 -30.91 32.61
CA VAL A 555 15.70 -32.15 31.91
C VAL A 555 15.27 -33.37 32.74
N ARG A 556 14.49 -34.28 32.13
CA ARG A 556 13.89 -35.43 32.83
C ARG A 556 14.93 -36.39 33.42
N GLN A 557 16.06 -36.57 32.75
CA GLN A 557 17.16 -37.43 33.19
C GLN A 557 17.96 -36.84 34.36
N SER A 558 17.74 -35.56 34.72
CA SER A 558 18.44 -34.93 35.83
C SER A 558 17.97 -35.47 37.19
N PRO A 559 18.87 -35.74 38.15
CA PRO A 559 18.49 -36.07 39.53
C PRO A 559 17.65 -34.99 40.22
N ARG A 560 17.69 -33.75 39.70
CA ARG A 560 16.92 -32.59 40.20
C ARG A 560 15.75 -32.23 39.28
N PHE A 561 15.18 -33.20 38.56
CA PHE A 561 14.06 -32.93 37.66
C PHE A 561 12.86 -32.32 38.40
N ALA A 562 12.38 -31.17 37.90
CA ALA A 562 11.36 -30.34 38.53
C ALA A 562 10.04 -31.07 38.84
N PHE A 563 9.66 -32.03 38.00
CA PHE A 563 8.39 -32.77 38.09
C PHE A 563 8.56 -34.23 38.53
N ALA A 564 9.68 -34.57 39.18
CA ALA A 564 9.90 -35.93 39.68
C ALA A 564 8.93 -36.31 40.81
N ASN A 565 8.73 -35.40 41.78
CA ASN A 565 7.91 -35.62 42.97
C ASN A 565 6.66 -34.72 43.03
N ARG A 566 6.38 -33.96 41.96
CA ARG A 566 5.28 -32.99 41.90
C ARG A 566 4.70 -32.92 40.51
N THR A 567 3.40 -32.65 40.42
CA THR A 567 2.71 -32.44 39.14
C THR A 567 2.76 -30.97 38.73
N ILE A 568 2.74 -30.69 37.43
CA ILE A 568 2.62 -29.32 36.92
C ILE A 568 1.34 -28.64 37.44
N ALA A 569 0.23 -29.36 37.57
CA ALA A 569 -1.03 -28.84 38.14
C ALA A 569 -0.86 -28.27 39.56
N SER A 570 -0.02 -28.87 40.41
CA SER A 570 0.28 -28.33 41.75
C SER A 570 1.04 -27.01 41.70
N VAL A 571 1.88 -26.83 40.68
CA VAL A 571 2.66 -25.61 40.45
C VAL A 571 1.78 -24.51 39.87
N LEU A 572 0.87 -24.87 38.95
CA LEU A 572 -0.16 -23.96 38.43
C LEU A 572 -1.01 -23.37 39.55
N ALA A 573 -1.38 -24.22 40.53
CA ALA A 573 -2.15 -23.76 41.67
C ALA A 573 -1.37 -22.86 42.62
N ARG A 574 -0.10 -23.16 42.86
CA ARG A 574 0.76 -22.30 43.69
C ARG A 574 0.96 -20.91 43.06
N ASN A 575 0.97 -20.83 41.73
CA ASN A 575 1.06 -19.57 40.99
C ASN A 575 -0.29 -18.82 40.89
N GLY A 576 -1.39 -19.43 41.32
CA GLY A 576 -2.74 -18.85 41.20
C GLY A 576 -3.37 -18.96 39.80
N SER A 577 -2.74 -19.68 38.86
CA SER A 577 -3.35 -19.96 37.54
C SER A 577 -4.49 -20.95 37.64
N LEU A 578 -4.48 -21.83 38.64
CA LEU A 578 -5.52 -22.81 38.96
C LEU A 578 -5.91 -22.64 40.43
N THR A 579 -7.19 -22.80 40.77
CA THR A 579 -7.67 -22.70 42.16
C THR A 579 -8.06 -24.08 42.67
N TYR A 580 -7.55 -24.48 43.83
CA TYR A 580 -7.98 -25.68 44.53
C TYR A 580 -8.84 -25.35 45.76
N PRO A 581 -9.86 -26.15 46.09
CA PRO A 581 -10.35 -27.31 45.33
C PRO A 581 -10.90 -26.90 43.95
N LEU A 582 -10.80 -27.81 42.97
CA LEU A 582 -11.34 -27.56 41.64
C LEU A 582 -12.86 -27.39 41.73
N ASP A 583 -13.39 -26.42 40.99
CA ASP A 583 -14.83 -26.33 40.80
C ASP A 583 -15.33 -27.42 39.84
N ILE A 584 -16.64 -27.55 39.71
CA ILE A 584 -17.28 -28.63 38.96
C ILE A 584 -16.84 -28.63 37.49
N ALA A 585 -16.71 -27.45 36.86
CA ALA A 585 -16.28 -27.34 35.47
C ALA A 585 -14.84 -27.83 35.30
N PHE A 586 -13.92 -27.42 36.18
CA PHE A 586 -12.53 -27.87 36.11
C PHE A 586 -12.35 -29.35 36.47
N ASP A 587 -13.15 -29.91 37.37
CA ASP A 587 -13.15 -31.36 37.66
C ASP A 587 -13.62 -32.17 36.42
N ILE A 588 -14.65 -31.71 35.71
CA ILE A 588 -15.10 -32.35 34.46
C ILE A 588 -14.00 -32.28 33.39
N VAL A 589 -13.36 -31.11 33.21
CA VAL A 589 -12.27 -30.92 32.26
C VAL A 589 -11.09 -31.84 32.59
N GLU A 590 -10.66 -31.89 33.85
CA GLU A 590 -9.55 -32.75 34.27
C GLU A 590 -9.85 -34.23 34.06
N ARG A 591 -11.08 -34.69 34.36
CA ARG A 591 -11.48 -36.09 34.14
C ARG A 591 -11.60 -36.46 32.66
N THR A 592 -11.96 -35.50 31.81
CA THR A 592 -12.24 -35.75 30.39
C THR A 592 -10.98 -35.62 29.53
N LEU A 593 -10.19 -34.57 29.76
CA LEU A 593 -9.02 -34.24 28.94
C LEU A 593 -7.68 -34.65 29.59
N GLY A 594 -7.68 -34.87 30.90
CA GLY A 594 -6.50 -35.17 31.69
C GLY A 594 -6.03 -33.99 32.56
N PRO A 595 -4.91 -34.15 33.28
CA PRO A 595 -4.47 -33.17 34.26
C PRO A 595 -4.05 -31.84 33.62
N PHE A 596 -4.43 -30.74 34.27
CA PHE A 596 -4.02 -29.38 33.87
C PHE A 596 -2.50 -29.24 33.77
N GLY A 597 -2.05 -28.43 32.82
CA GLY A 597 -0.63 -28.26 32.45
C GLY A 597 -0.08 -29.37 31.54
N THR A 598 -0.88 -30.37 31.18
CA THR A 598 -0.49 -31.43 30.22
C THR A 598 -1.41 -31.51 28.98
N ILE A 599 -2.39 -30.61 28.88
CA ILE A 599 -3.37 -30.59 27.79
C ILE A 599 -2.80 -29.78 26.64
N SER A 600 -2.67 -30.41 25.46
CA SER A 600 -2.16 -29.74 24.26
C SER A 600 -3.31 -29.18 23.43
N MET A 601 -3.22 -27.90 23.10
CA MET A 601 -4.19 -27.23 22.23
C MET A 601 -3.55 -26.98 20.87
N ARG A 602 -4.21 -27.42 19.80
CA ARG A 602 -3.73 -27.21 18.42
C ARG A 602 -4.83 -26.58 17.58
N ARG A 603 -4.42 -25.80 16.57
CA ARG A 603 -5.35 -25.28 15.57
C ARG A 603 -5.63 -26.37 14.56
N VAL A 604 -6.85 -26.41 14.05
CA VAL A 604 -7.25 -27.36 13.00
C VAL A 604 -7.67 -26.55 11.80
N ALA A 605 -7.07 -26.84 10.64
CA ALA A 605 -7.46 -26.22 9.38
C ALA A 605 -8.86 -26.69 8.96
N TYR A 606 -9.56 -25.86 8.19
CA TYR A 606 -10.81 -26.28 7.57
C TYR A 606 -10.55 -27.44 6.60
N PRO A 607 -11.40 -28.48 6.56
CA PRO A 607 -11.27 -29.55 5.58
C PRO A 607 -11.33 -29.02 4.14
N ASP A 608 -10.37 -29.41 3.30
CA ASP A 608 -10.26 -28.94 1.91
C ASP A 608 -11.55 -29.13 1.10
N VAL A 609 -12.29 -30.21 1.39
CA VAL A 609 -13.58 -30.50 0.74
C VAL A 609 -14.61 -29.40 1.04
N LEU A 610 -14.69 -28.94 2.29
CA LEU A 610 -15.62 -27.87 2.68
C LEU A 610 -15.18 -26.52 2.10
N VAL A 611 -13.87 -26.24 2.08
CA VAL A 611 -13.32 -25.03 1.47
C VAL A 611 -13.64 -24.98 -0.02
N ASN A 612 -13.39 -26.06 -0.75
CA ASN A 612 -13.68 -26.16 -2.18
C ASN A 612 -15.17 -26.08 -2.48
N TRP A 613 -16.00 -26.72 -1.66
CA TRP A 613 -17.46 -26.67 -1.78
C TRP A 613 -17.97 -25.25 -1.59
N SER A 614 -17.59 -24.59 -0.49
CA SER A 614 -17.98 -23.20 -0.19
C SER A 614 -17.55 -22.23 -1.30
N ARG A 615 -16.30 -22.34 -1.76
CA ARG A 615 -15.78 -21.50 -2.87
C ARG A 615 -16.58 -21.68 -4.16
N SER A 616 -16.84 -22.93 -4.55
CA SER A 616 -17.56 -23.23 -5.79
C SER A 616 -19.00 -22.77 -5.74
N LEU A 617 -19.67 -22.94 -4.60
CA LEU A 617 -21.06 -22.54 -4.41
C LEU A 617 -21.18 -21.01 -4.35
N THR A 618 -20.27 -20.33 -3.66
CA THR A 618 -20.24 -18.86 -3.56
C THR A 618 -19.98 -18.23 -4.93
N ALA A 619 -18.98 -18.72 -5.66
CA ALA A 619 -18.66 -18.23 -7.00
C ALA A 619 -19.83 -18.40 -7.98
N ARG A 620 -20.50 -19.56 -7.94
CA ARG A 620 -21.67 -19.83 -8.78
C ARG A 620 -22.85 -18.94 -8.41
N PHE A 621 -23.14 -18.81 -7.11
CA PHE A 621 -24.19 -17.92 -6.62
C PHE A 621 -23.94 -16.46 -7.04
N SER A 622 -22.72 -15.95 -6.83
CA SER A 622 -22.32 -14.60 -7.26
C SER A 622 -22.50 -14.39 -8.77
N ALA A 623 -22.09 -15.35 -9.60
CA ALA A 623 -22.25 -15.26 -11.05
C ALA A 623 -23.74 -15.24 -11.47
N ASP A 624 -24.53 -16.13 -10.88
CA ASP A 624 -25.97 -16.27 -11.17
C ASP A 624 -26.76 -15.02 -10.74
N MET A 625 -26.41 -14.42 -9.59
CA MET A 625 -27.00 -13.16 -9.09
C MET A 625 -26.90 -12.00 -10.09
N VAL A 626 -25.81 -11.90 -10.85
CA VAL A 626 -25.64 -10.81 -11.83
C VAL A 626 -26.59 -10.96 -13.01
N LEU A 627 -26.97 -12.20 -13.34
CA LEU A 627 -27.89 -12.51 -14.42
C LEU A 627 -29.36 -12.54 -13.96
N ALA A 628 -29.61 -12.26 -12.68
CA ALA A 628 -30.92 -12.42 -12.08
C ALA A 628 -31.96 -11.45 -12.63
N SER A 629 -33.22 -11.91 -12.66
CA SER A 629 -34.35 -11.09 -13.03
C SER A 629 -34.51 -9.94 -12.03
N GLY A 630 -35.08 -8.81 -12.48
CA GLY A 630 -35.37 -7.68 -11.59
C GLY A 630 -36.31 -8.04 -10.44
N GLU A 631 -37.20 -9.01 -10.64
CA GLU A 631 -38.08 -9.55 -9.60
C GLU A 631 -37.28 -10.27 -8.51
N PHE A 632 -36.38 -11.18 -8.91
CA PHE A 632 -35.49 -11.87 -7.97
C PHE A 632 -34.61 -10.88 -7.21
N ALA A 633 -34.01 -9.91 -7.91
CA ALA A 633 -33.18 -8.88 -7.28
C ALA A 633 -33.96 -8.09 -6.22
N SER A 634 -35.20 -7.69 -6.51
CA SER A 634 -36.06 -6.98 -5.55
C SER A 634 -36.44 -7.83 -4.34
N ALA A 635 -36.66 -9.13 -4.55
CA ALA A 635 -36.97 -10.08 -3.49
C ALA A 635 -35.73 -10.37 -2.60
N PHE A 636 -34.55 -10.51 -3.19
CA PHE A 636 -33.28 -10.62 -2.46
C PHE A 636 -33.00 -9.37 -1.62
N GLU A 637 -33.21 -8.17 -2.19
CA GLU A 637 -33.08 -6.92 -1.43
C GLU A 637 -34.05 -6.82 -0.25
N SER A 638 -35.22 -7.47 -0.34
CA SER A 638 -36.22 -7.48 0.74
C SER A 638 -35.81 -8.31 1.96
N ILE A 639 -34.85 -9.23 1.81
CA ILE A 639 -34.26 -10.01 2.93
C ILE A 639 -33.52 -9.05 3.88
N GLY A 640 -33.02 -7.93 3.36
CA GLY A 640 -32.27 -6.92 4.12
C GLY A 640 -30.76 -7.16 4.12
N GLY A 641 -30.00 -6.08 4.32
CA GLY A 641 -28.53 -6.10 4.33
C GLY A 641 -27.88 -6.15 5.72
N GLY A 642 -28.67 -6.34 6.78
CA GLY A 642 -28.15 -6.44 8.15
C GLY A 642 -27.79 -7.88 8.52
N LEU A 643 -26.73 -8.04 9.32
CA LEU A 643 -26.43 -9.32 9.95
C LEU A 643 -27.53 -9.69 10.95
N ILE A 644 -27.95 -10.94 10.95
CA ILE A 644 -28.87 -11.51 11.95
C ILE A 644 -28.08 -12.51 12.79
N ASP A 645 -28.15 -12.36 14.11
CA ASP A 645 -27.53 -13.29 15.04
C ASP A 645 -28.48 -14.44 15.36
N LEU A 646 -28.03 -15.66 15.12
CA LEU A 646 -28.75 -16.90 15.41
C LEU A 646 -27.99 -17.68 16.49
N SER A 647 -28.62 -17.88 17.64
CA SER A 647 -28.09 -18.73 18.73
C SER A 647 -28.58 -20.16 18.56
N MET A 648 -27.66 -21.08 18.26
CA MET A 648 -27.99 -22.47 17.95
C MET A 648 -27.35 -23.42 18.96
N ALA A 649 -28.06 -24.49 19.31
CA ALA A 649 -27.47 -25.65 19.97
C ALA A 649 -28.10 -26.95 19.46
N PRO A 650 -27.38 -28.09 19.54
CA PRO A 650 -27.94 -29.38 19.20
C PRO A 650 -29.21 -29.67 20.02
N ALA A 651 -30.29 -30.12 19.37
CA ALA A 651 -31.54 -30.47 20.03
C ALA A 651 -31.36 -31.49 21.18
N ALA A 652 -30.32 -32.33 21.10
CA ALA A 652 -29.96 -33.29 22.14
C ALA A 652 -29.51 -32.65 23.47
N TRP A 653 -29.13 -31.37 23.49
CA TRP A 653 -28.68 -30.67 24.69
C TRP A 653 -29.85 -30.15 25.55
N GLY A 654 -31.06 -30.11 24.99
CA GLY A 654 -32.25 -29.62 25.67
C GLY A 654 -32.35 -28.09 25.69
N VAL A 655 -33.35 -27.57 26.42
CA VAL A 655 -33.77 -26.16 26.38
C VAL A 655 -33.60 -25.45 27.73
N ASN A 656 -33.33 -26.19 28.82
CA ASN A 656 -33.39 -25.66 30.18
C ASN A 656 -32.00 -25.54 30.80
N GLY A 657 -31.49 -24.31 30.88
CA GLY A 657 -30.39 -23.89 31.75
C GLY A 657 -29.06 -24.59 31.50
N HIS A 658 -28.21 -23.98 30.66
CA HIS A 658 -26.85 -24.43 30.44
C HIS A 658 -25.92 -23.86 31.53
N VAL A 659 -25.13 -24.72 32.17
CA VAL A 659 -24.14 -24.29 33.17
C VAL A 659 -22.75 -24.51 32.58
N GLY A 660 -21.91 -23.48 32.61
CA GLY A 660 -20.55 -23.53 32.07
C GLY A 660 -20.33 -22.54 30.93
N GLY A 661 -19.52 -22.93 29.95
CA GLY A 661 -19.07 -22.08 28.84
C GLY A 661 -17.60 -22.34 28.53
N ASP A 662 -16.76 -21.32 28.73
CA ASP A 662 -15.32 -21.41 28.47
C ASP A 662 -14.68 -22.51 29.33
N LEU A 663 -14.17 -23.56 28.68
CA LEU A 663 -13.52 -24.71 29.33
C LEU A 663 -12.26 -24.34 30.13
N LEU A 664 -11.75 -23.13 29.93
CA LEU A 664 -10.61 -22.54 30.62
C LEU A 664 -11.04 -21.67 31.82
N CYS A 665 -12.34 -21.60 32.12
CA CYS A 665 -12.91 -20.76 33.15
C CYS A 665 -13.66 -21.56 34.23
N PRO A 666 -13.77 -21.03 35.47
CA PRO A 666 -14.55 -21.66 36.51
C PRO A 666 -16.03 -21.75 36.12
N THR A 667 -16.77 -22.62 36.82
CA THR A 667 -18.23 -22.75 36.70
C THR A 667 -18.90 -21.38 36.70
N GLN A 668 -19.65 -21.09 35.63
CA GLN A 668 -20.40 -19.84 35.45
C GLN A 668 -21.86 -20.02 35.91
N PRO A 669 -22.59 -18.92 36.17
CA PRO A 669 -24.04 -18.96 36.39
C PRO A 669 -24.77 -19.63 35.21
N PRO A 670 -25.97 -20.21 35.44
CA PRO A 670 -26.76 -20.79 34.37
C PRO A 670 -27.12 -19.73 33.31
N SER A 671 -26.99 -20.09 32.03
CA SER A 671 -27.43 -19.30 30.88
C SER A 671 -28.57 -20.01 30.13
N GLU A 672 -29.44 -19.22 29.52
CA GLU A 672 -30.47 -19.72 28.60
C GLU A 672 -29.90 -20.07 27.23
N SER A 673 -28.66 -19.67 26.93
CA SER A 673 -27.94 -19.88 25.67
C SER A 673 -26.69 -20.76 25.86
N VAL A 674 -26.12 -21.25 24.76
CA VAL A 674 -24.82 -21.93 24.75
C VAL A 674 -23.74 -20.87 24.81
N CYS A 675 -23.05 -20.86 25.94
CA CYS A 675 -21.89 -20.01 26.12
C CYS A 675 -20.72 -20.48 25.24
N MET A 676 -19.88 -19.53 24.81
CA MET A 676 -18.65 -19.75 24.05
C MET A 676 -17.72 -20.73 24.77
N PHE A 677 -17.21 -21.73 24.05
CA PHE A 677 -16.39 -22.81 24.64
C PHE A 677 -14.97 -22.42 25.01
N TYR A 678 -14.41 -21.38 24.39
CA TYR A 678 -13.13 -20.78 24.76
C TYR A 678 -12.98 -19.39 24.16
N THR A 679 -12.30 -18.49 24.85
CA THR A 679 -12.08 -17.12 24.38
C THR A 679 -10.66 -16.94 23.80
N ASN A 680 -10.56 -16.22 22.68
CA ASN A 680 -9.26 -15.83 22.12
C ASN A 680 -8.63 -14.62 22.84
N GLN A 681 -9.42 -13.83 23.57
CA GLN A 681 -8.94 -12.72 24.40
C GLN A 681 -8.51 -13.18 25.81
N GLY A 682 -8.97 -14.35 26.26
CA GLY A 682 -8.56 -14.98 27.51
C GLY A 682 -9.34 -14.59 28.76
N ALA A 683 -10.33 -13.71 28.69
CA ALA A 683 -11.09 -13.30 29.87
C ALA A 683 -12.25 -14.27 30.20
N CYS A 684 -12.38 -14.63 31.48
CA CYS A 684 -13.56 -15.35 31.99
C CYS A 684 -14.71 -14.37 32.29
N SER A 685 -15.43 -13.93 31.25
CA SER A 685 -16.64 -13.14 31.42
C SER A 685 -17.88 -14.02 31.44
N VAL A 686 -18.87 -13.61 32.22
CA VAL A 686 -20.21 -14.21 32.24
C VAL A 686 -20.94 -13.93 30.92
N ASN A 687 -21.78 -14.87 30.49
CA ASN A 687 -22.68 -14.74 29.33
C ASN A 687 -21.97 -14.39 28.02
N MET A 688 -20.75 -14.91 27.79
CA MET A 688 -20.17 -14.88 26.46
C MET A 688 -20.84 -15.95 25.61
N GLU A 689 -21.52 -15.57 24.55
CA GLU A 689 -22.26 -16.47 23.66
C GLU A 689 -21.50 -16.66 22.34
N ASP A 690 -21.65 -17.83 21.74
CA ASP A 690 -21.21 -18.06 20.36
C ASP A 690 -22.45 -17.94 19.46
N THR A 691 -22.60 -16.79 18.80
CA THR A 691 -23.72 -16.50 17.90
C THR A 691 -23.28 -16.63 16.46
N LEU A 692 -24.11 -17.28 15.64
CA LEU A 692 -23.89 -17.31 14.20
C LEU A 692 -24.51 -16.05 13.58
N SER A 693 -23.68 -15.08 13.21
CA SER A 693 -24.12 -13.93 12.43
C SER A 693 -24.23 -14.30 10.95
N VAL A 694 -25.45 -14.28 10.40
CA VAL A 694 -25.73 -14.61 9.00
C VAL A 694 -26.20 -13.40 8.21
N ASP A 695 -25.80 -13.32 6.95
CA ASP A 695 -26.33 -12.38 5.97
C ASP A 695 -27.21 -13.08 4.92
N ALA A 696 -27.85 -12.31 4.04
CA ALA A 696 -28.71 -12.84 2.99
C ALA A 696 -27.98 -13.83 2.05
N VAL A 697 -26.69 -13.60 1.78
CA VAL A 697 -25.88 -14.49 0.92
C VAL A 697 -25.67 -15.84 1.60
N MET A 698 -25.27 -15.84 2.88
CA MET A 698 -25.08 -17.04 3.68
C MET A 698 -26.37 -17.83 3.82
N GLY A 699 -27.50 -17.16 4.05
CA GLY A 699 -28.82 -17.80 4.12
C GLY A 699 -29.22 -18.49 2.80
N CYS A 700 -29.03 -17.81 1.68
CA CYS A 700 -29.30 -18.37 0.35
C CYS A 700 -28.40 -19.55 0.00
N ILE A 701 -27.09 -19.44 0.27
CA ILE A 701 -26.12 -20.53 0.10
C ILE A 701 -26.51 -21.73 0.97
N ALA A 702 -26.92 -21.52 2.22
CA ALA A 702 -27.36 -22.58 3.12
C ALA A 702 -28.61 -23.30 2.59
N LEU A 703 -29.63 -22.58 2.10
CA LEU A 703 -30.81 -23.21 1.50
C LEU A 703 -30.49 -23.98 0.21
N LEU A 704 -29.61 -23.43 -0.65
CA LEU A 704 -29.14 -24.14 -1.85
C LEU A 704 -28.38 -25.42 -1.49
N ALA A 705 -27.67 -25.44 -0.35
CA ALA A 705 -26.95 -26.61 0.13
C ALA A 705 -27.89 -27.74 0.59
N VAL A 706 -28.96 -27.40 1.31
CA VAL A 706 -29.88 -28.38 1.91
C VAL A 706 -30.97 -28.81 0.93
N GLY A 707 -31.31 -27.96 -0.04
CA GLY A 707 -32.27 -28.23 -1.10
C GLY A 707 -33.65 -27.59 -0.87
N PRO A 708 -34.56 -27.69 -1.85
CA PRO A 708 -35.85 -26.98 -1.84
C PRO A 708 -36.86 -27.51 -0.81
N ASP A 709 -36.67 -28.73 -0.29
CA ASP A 709 -37.60 -29.39 0.64
C ASP A 709 -37.35 -29.03 2.12
N VAL A 710 -36.57 -27.98 2.40
CA VAL A 710 -36.29 -27.52 3.77
C VAL A 710 -37.55 -27.04 4.45
N ASN A 711 -37.90 -27.71 5.56
CA ASN A 711 -38.96 -27.25 6.43
C ASN A 711 -38.43 -26.17 7.39
N VAL A 712 -38.53 -24.90 6.98
CA VAL A 712 -38.08 -23.73 7.75
C VAL A 712 -38.62 -23.73 9.18
N THR A 713 -39.90 -24.06 9.35
CA THR A 713 -40.54 -24.13 10.67
C THR A 713 -39.83 -25.14 11.56
N ARG A 714 -39.60 -26.36 11.05
CA ARG A 714 -38.91 -27.40 11.79
C ARG A 714 -37.46 -27.02 12.10
N SER A 715 -36.72 -26.44 11.15
CA SER A 715 -35.33 -26.02 11.36
C SER A 715 -35.21 -24.95 12.46
N CYS A 716 -36.11 -23.97 12.47
CA CYS A 716 -36.14 -22.96 13.53
C CYS A 716 -36.68 -23.50 14.86
N ASP A 717 -37.54 -24.52 14.85
CA ASP A 717 -38.06 -25.14 16.08
C ASP A 717 -37.05 -26.10 16.72
N GLU A 718 -36.15 -26.69 15.92
CA GLU A 718 -35.00 -27.46 16.42
C GLU A 718 -33.89 -26.56 17.01
N MET A 719 -33.95 -25.24 16.77
CA MET A 719 -33.05 -24.25 17.36
C MET A 719 -33.47 -23.97 18.80
N THR A 720 -32.72 -24.52 19.76
CA THR A 720 -33.14 -24.52 21.17
C THR A 720 -32.97 -23.16 21.89
N LEU A 721 -32.35 -22.14 21.29
CA LEU A 721 -31.81 -20.98 22.04
C LEU A 721 -32.03 -19.58 21.45
N ALA A 722 -32.81 -19.42 20.39
CA ALA A 722 -33.31 -18.09 20.02
C ALA A 722 -34.77 -18.15 19.56
N ALA A 723 -35.45 -17.01 19.69
CA ALA A 723 -36.84 -16.85 19.30
C ALA A 723 -37.07 -17.40 17.88
N SER A 724 -38.02 -18.31 17.75
CA SER A 724 -38.37 -18.92 16.46
C SER A 724 -38.77 -17.86 15.43
N THR A 725 -39.25 -16.68 15.86
CA THR A 725 -39.74 -15.62 14.97
C THR A 725 -38.63 -14.98 14.10
N PRO A 726 -37.52 -14.40 14.61
CA PRO A 726 -36.42 -13.93 13.76
C PRO A 726 -35.86 -14.99 12.79
N CYS A 727 -35.64 -16.21 13.28
CA CYS A 727 -35.18 -17.33 12.45
C CYS A 727 -36.16 -17.63 11.31
N ARG A 728 -37.46 -17.77 11.64
CA ARG A 728 -38.51 -18.07 10.65
C ARG A 728 -38.62 -16.96 9.63
N THR A 729 -38.69 -15.69 10.06
CA THR A 729 -38.78 -14.55 9.14
C THR A 729 -37.60 -14.51 8.17
N PHE A 730 -36.38 -14.73 8.67
CA PHE A 730 -35.18 -14.72 7.83
C PHE A 730 -35.13 -15.91 6.86
N LEU A 731 -35.34 -17.13 7.36
CA LEU A 731 -35.30 -18.33 6.52
C LEU A 731 -36.47 -18.37 5.52
N GLU A 732 -37.66 -17.90 5.90
CA GLU A 732 -38.79 -17.72 4.97
C GLU A 732 -38.45 -16.71 3.87
N ALA A 733 -37.84 -15.57 4.20
CA ALA A 733 -37.44 -14.57 3.21
C ALA A 733 -36.38 -15.10 2.23
N THR A 734 -35.47 -15.97 2.69
CA THR A 734 -34.41 -16.56 1.85
C THR A 734 -34.90 -17.70 0.94
N THR A 735 -36.13 -18.22 1.13
CA THR A 735 -36.71 -19.27 0.25
C THR A 735 -36.90 -18.86 -1.20
N VAL A 736 -36.75 -17.57 -1.53
CA VAL A 736 -36.71 -17.08 -2.91
C VAL A 736 -35.46 -17.58 -3.66
N CYS A 737 -34.36 -17.84 -2.96
CA CYS A 737 -33.06 -18.17 -3.56
C CYS A 737 -33.00 -19.53 -4.28
N PRO A 738 -33.60 -20.62 -3.75
CA PRO A 738 -33.70 -21.91 -4.47
C PRO A 738 -34.55 -21.91 -5.74
N SER A 739 -35.45 -20.93 -5.91
CA SER A 739 -36.36 -20.80 -7.08
C SER A 739 -35.75 -20.08 -8.28
N TYR A 740 -34.43 -19.92 -8.28
CA TYR A 740 -33.65 -19.32 -9.36
C TYR A 740 -33.36 -20.29 -10.51
#